data_AF-A6ZWR9-F1
#
_entry.id   AF-A6ZWR9-F1
#
_cell.length_a   1.000
_cell.length_b   1.000
_cell.length_c   1.000
_cell.angle_alpha   90.00
_cell.angle_beta   90.00
_cell.angle_gamma   90.00
#
_symmetry.space_group_name_H-M   'P 1'
#
loop_
_entity.id
_entity.type
_entity.pdbx_description
1 polymer ?
#
loop_
_entity_poly.entity_id
_entity_poly.type
_entity_poly.pdbx_seq_one_letter_code
_entity_poly.pdbx_strand_id
1 'polypeptide(L)'
;MKRIRSLWFNAEASYSNLNNSPSLRNKNSTGNNSRSKNYRSFSRFDLINSILLLMMLFLLAIFVTALYLTKSSRLTYSHASRAALFNPLGVISPSLGNHTLNYDPEARESSKKLYELLSDFNTAYYDDENMILGSNLFSKNTYSRQPYVANGYIGSRIPNIGFGYALDTLNFYTDAPGALNNGWPLRNHRFAGAFVSDFYCLQPKLNSTNFPELDDVGYSTVISSIPQWTNLQFSLVNDSKWFNPQNVTLDDVTNYSQNLSMKDGIVTTELDWLNSQIHVKSEIWAHRHIHPLGVVSLEISLNTDHLPSDFDSLDVNIWDILDFNTSHRTVLHSTGTDEKNNAVFMIVQPDNVPSSNCAIYSTCTVKYENSTNPINSSESFEEKDVSSNIYNVILTEDQPKIIVHKYVGIMSTEFNKNKEQQDNTNIGLAKMIALNSKGNYEKLLSSHKRAWYDLYNDAFIEIPSDSLLEMTARSSLFHLLANTRDYNVSSDRGLPVGVSGLSSDSYGGMVFWDADIWMEPALLPFFPNVAQNMNNYRNATHSQAKLNAEKYGYPGAIYPWTSGKYANCTSTGPCVDYEYHINVDVAMASFSIYLNGHEGIDDEYLRYTTWPIIKNAAQFFTAYVKYNSSLGLYETYNLTDPDEFANHINNGAFTNAGIKTLLKWATDIGNHLGEVVDPKWSEISKDIYIPRSSSNITLEYSGMNSSVEIKQADVTLMVYPLGYINDESILNNAIKDLYYYSERQSASGPAMTYPVFVAAAAGLLNHGSSSQSYLYKSVLPYLRAPFAQFSEQSDDNFLTNGLTQPAFPFLTANGGFLQSILFGLTGIRYSYEVDPDTKKINRLLRFNPIELPLLPGGIAIRNFKYMNQVLDIIIDDHNGTIVHKSGDVPIHIKIPNRSLIHDQDINFYNGSENERKPNLERRDVDRVGDPMRMDRYGTYYLLKPKQELTVQLFKPGLNARNNIAENKQITNLTAGVPGDVAFSALDGNNYTHWQPLDKIHRAKLLIDLGEYNEKEITKGMILWGQRPAKNISISILPHSEKVENLFANVTEIMQNSGNDQLLNETIGQLLDNAGIPVENVIDFDGIEQEDDESLDDVQALLHWKKEDLAKLIEQIPRLNFLKRKFVKILDNVPVSPSEPYYEASRNQSLIEILPSNRTTFTIDYDKLQVGDKGNTDWRKTRYIVVAVQGVYDDYDDDNKGATIKEIVLND
;
A
#
# COMPACT_ATOMS: atom_id res chain seq x y z
N MET A 1 52.69 23.76 -7.52
CA MET A 1 53.97 23.86 -8.28
C MET A 1 54.76 22.54 -8.15
N LYS A 2 55.96 22.40 -8.75
CA LYS A 2 56.69 21.11 -8.88
C LYS A 2 57.76 20.88 -7.79
N ARG A 3 57.80 19.63 -7.29
CA ARG A 3 58.99 18.78 -6.96
C ARG A 3 60.01 19.14 -5.84
N ILE A 4 60.57 18.05 -5.26
CA ILE A 4 61.95 17.84 -4.71
C ILE A 4 62.27 18.42 -3.29
N ARG A 5 63.21 17.89 -2.49
CA ARG A 5 63.59 16.51 -2.05
C ARG A 5 64.71 16.57 -0.97
N SER A 6 64.59 15.87 0.17
CA SER A 6 65.63 15.19 1.02
C SER A 6 67.05 15.76 1.28
N LEU A 7 67.57 15.61 2.52
CA LEU A 7 69.00 15.35 2.84
C LEU A 7 69.18 14.58 4.18
N TRP A 8 70.41 14.42 4.72
CA TRP A 8 70.80 13.33 5.67
C TRP A 8 72.05 13.60 6.56
N PHE A 9 72.48 12.60 7.37
CA PHE A 9 73.76 12.40 8.13
C PHE A 9 73.87 12.85 9.61
N ASN A 10 74.71 12.24 10.49
CA ASN A 10 75.73 11.13 10.41
C ASN A 10 75.61 10.18 11.66
N ALA A 11 76.42 9.17 12.07
CA ALA A 11 77.75 8.58 11.73
C ALA A 11 77.77 7.05 12.15
N GLU A 12 78.63 6.12 11.69
CA GLU A 12 80.07 5.79 11.99
C GLU A 12 80.39 5.41 13.47
N ALA A 13 81.21 4.41 13.86
CA ALA A 13 82.09 3.39 13.22
C ALA A 13 82.18 2.09 14.14
N SER A 14 83.13 1.13 14.19
CA SER A 14 84.45 0.80 13.54
C SER A 14 84.95 -0.64 13.91
N TYR A 15 85.53 -1.42 12.95
CA TYR A 15 86.57 -2.49 13.11
C TYR A 15 86.24 -3.79 13.96
N SER A 16 86.97 -4.94 13.93
CA SER A 16 87.78 -5.68 12.91
C SER A 16 88.32 -7.06 13.41
N ASN A 17 88.60 -8.04 12.51
CA ASN A 17 89.61 -9.15 12.59
C ASN A 17 89.38 -10.36 13.58
N LEU A 18 89.93 -11.60 13.45
CA LEU A 18 90.62 -12.36 12.35
C LEU A 18 90.67 -13.92 12.60
N ASN A 19 91.04 -14.67 11.53
CA ASN A 19 91.35 -16.12 11.28
C ASN A 19 91.71 -17.17 12.37
N ASN A 20 91.17 -18.42 12.23
CA ASN A 20 91.89 -19.63 11.71
C ASN A 20 91.00 -20.93 11.60
N SER A 21 91.50 -21.99 10.94
CA SER A 21 90.84 -23.31 10.63
C SER A 21 91.92 -24.45 10.50
N PRO A 22 91.71 -25.72 10.02
CA PRO A 22 90.51 -26.43 9.45
C PRO A 22 90.33 -27.98 9.77
N SER A 23 89.29 -28.61 9.17
CA SER A 23 89.23 -30.04 8.66
C SER A 23 88.84 -31.22 9.62
N LEU A 24 88.55 -32.51 9.27
CA LEU A 24 88.50 -33.33 8.01
C LEU A 24 87.80 -34.77 8.17
N ARG A 25 86.91 -35.23 7.24
CA ARG A 25 86.53 -36.66 6.86
C ARG A 25 85.80 -37.63 7.88
N ASN A 26 85.13 -38.78 7.56
CA ASN A 26 84.76 -39.51 6.30
C ASN A 26 83.60 -40.58 6.40
N LYS A 27 82.80 -40.75 5.32
CA LYS A 27 82.27 -41.99 4.62
C LYS A 27 81.52 -43.23 5.23
N ASN A 28 80.46 -43.65 4.49
CA ASN A 28 80.09 -45.01 3.96
C ASN A 28 79.16 -46.06 4.68
N SER A 29 77.91 -46.16 4.18
CA SER A 29 77.20 -47.34 3.55
C SER A 29 77.13 -48.78 4.12
N THR A 30 75.89 -49.34 4.09
CA THR A 30 75.45 -50.77 3.89
C THR A 30 75.76 -51.87 4.94
N GLY A 31 74.74 -52.70 5.25
CA GLY A 31 74.84 -53.96 6.01
C GLY A 31 73.47 -54.56 6.36
N ASN A 32 73.33 -55.87 6.56
CA ASN A 32 72.03 -56.57 6.71
C ASN A 32 72.03 -57.65 7.83
N ASN A 33 70.83 -58.13 8.20
CA ASN A 33 70.50 -59.39 8.89
C ASN A 33 70.62 -59.59 10.44
N SER A 34 69.42 -59.75 11.04
CA SER A 34 68.95 -60.91 11.84
C SER A 34 69.38 -61.19 13.30
N ARG A 35 68.34 -61.43 14.14
CA ARG A 35 68.13 -62.47 15.20
C ARG A 35 69.31 -62.89 16.12
N SER A 36 69.14 -63.11 17.44
CA SER A 36 67.95 -63.01 18.33
C SER A 36 68.30 -63.27 19.81
N LYS A 37 67.50 -62.75 20.76
CA LYS A 37 67.42 -63.14 22.20
C LYS A 37 68.71 -62.86 23.02
N ASN A 38 68.70 -62.58 24.34
CA ASN A 38 67.62 -62.58 25.34
C ASN A 38 67.98 -61.72 26.58
N TYR A 39 67.01 -61.58 27.51
CA TYR A 39 67.13 -61.14 28.91
C TYR A 39 67.43 -59.67 29.29
N ARG A 40 66.43 -59.13 29.99
CA ARG A 40 66.31 -57.84 30.68
C ARG A 40 67.48 -57.47 31.61
N SER A 41 67.76 -56.17 31.67
CA SER A 41 67.70 -55.42 32.92
C SER A 41 67.03 -54.06 32.67
N PHE A 42 66.29 -53.52 33.66
CA PHE A 42 65.59 -52.23 33.54
C PHE A 42 66.50 -51.09 34.00
N SER A 43 66.45 -49.94 33.31
CA SER A 43 66.99 -48.67 33.81
C SER A 43 65.87 -47.63 33.95
N ARG A 44 66.05 -46.63 34.83
CA ARG A 44 64.95 -45.76 35.29
C ARG A 44 64.47 -44.69 34.30
N PHE A 45 65.09 -44.56 33.12
CA PHE A 45 64.70 -43.55 32.12
C PHE A 45 63.42 -43.91 31.35
N ASP A 46 63.23 -45.18 31.00
CA ASP A 46 62.05 -45.61 30.21
C ASP A 46 60.73 -45.46 30.99
N LEU A 47 60.78 -45.51 32.32
CA LEU A 47 59.61 -45.30 33.17
C LEU A 47 59.12 -43.86 33.10
N ILE A 48 60.02 -42.87 33.05
CA ILE A 48 59.65 -41.44 32.95
C ILE A 48 59.05 -41.14 31.58
N ASN A 49 59.67 -41.64 30.50
CA ASN A 49 59.13 -41.48 29.15
C ASN A 49 57.83 -42.26 28.95
N SER A 50 57.68 -43.43 29.57
CA SER A 50 56.43 -44.19 29.55
C SER A 50 55.33 -43.50 30.35
N ILE A 51 55.63 -42.88 31.50
CA ILE A 51 54.67 -42.06 32.26
C ILE A 51 54.30 -40.79 31.49
N LEU A 52 55.24 -40.13 30.82
CA LEU A 52 54.95 -38.98 29.95
C LEU A 52 54.11 -39.39 28.72
N LEU A 53 54.39 -40.53 28.09
CA LEU A 53 53.60 -41.03 26.96
C LEU A 53 52.22 -41.52 27.41
N LEU A 54 52.11 -42.17 28.57
CA LEU A 54 50.81 -42.50 29.18
C LEU A 54 50.08 -41.24 29.63
N MET A 55 50.73 -40.22 30.17
CA MET A 55 50.08 -38.94 30.46
C MET A 55 49.65 -38.21 29.19
N MET A 56 50.43 -38.23 28.11
CA MET A 56 49.99 -37.70 26.82
C MET A 56 48.84 -38.51 26.22
N LEU A 57 48.89 -39.85 26.27
CA LEU A 57 47.81 -40.70 25.77
C LEU A 57 46.56 -40.67 26.66
N PHE A 58 46.71 -40.42 27.97
CA PHE A 58 45.61 -40.29 28.92
C PHE A 58 45.05 -38.86 28.90
N LEU A 59 45.85 -37.83 28.64
CA LEU A 59 45.38 -36.48 28.32
C LEU A 59 44.72 -36.45 26.94
N LEU A 60 45.26 -37.14 25.93
CA LEU A 60 44.62 -37.28 24.62
C LEU A 60 43.34 -38.12 24.72
N ALA A 61 43.32 -39.18 25.53
CA ALA A 61 42.09 -39.91 25.83
C ALA A 61 41.10 -39.06 26.61
N ILE A 62 41.52 -38.25 27.59
CA ILE A 62 40.65 -37.28 28.26
C ILE A 62 40.17 -36.22 27.27
N PHE A 63 40.99 -35.76 26.31
CA PHE A 63 40.60 -34.74 25.34
C PHE A 63 39.63 -35.29 24.28
N VAL A 64 39.88 -36.52 23.79
CA VAL A 64 39.00 -37.25 22.87
C VAL A 64 37.71 -37.69 23.57
N THR A 65 37.78 -38.16 24.81
CA THR A 65 36.60 -38.55 25.60
C THR A 65 35.84 -37.34 26.13
N ALA A 66 36.50 -36.20 26.38
CA ALA A 66 35.83 -34.92 26.58
C ALA A 66 35.12 -34.50 25.29
N LEU A 67 35.80 -34.50 24.13
CA LEU A 67 35.17 -34.25 22.82
C LEU A 67 33.98 -35.19 22.54
N TYR A 68 34.03 -36.44 23.00
CA TYR A 68 32.94 -37.41 22.88
C TYR A 68 31.80 -37.18 23.89
N LEU A 69 32.12 -36.90 25.16
CA LEU A 69 31.13 -36.61 26.21
C LEU A 69 30.55 -35.18 26.13
N THR A 70 31.19 -34.26 25.40
CA THR A 70 30.58 -33.01 24.92
C THR A 70 29.72 -33.24 23.67
N LYS A 71 29.81 -34.40 23.01
CA LYS A 71 28.94 -34.82 21.90
C LYS A 71 27.80 -35.75 22.29
N SER A 72 27.84 -36.35 23.49
CA SER A 72 26.75 -37.17 24.02
C SER A 72 26.60 -36.99 25.54
N SER A 73 25.37 -36.77 26.00
CA SER A 73 24.94 -36.52 27.39
C SER A 73 25.11 -35.10 27.98
N ARG A 74 24.76 -34.06 27.21
CA ARG A 74 24.10 -32.84 27.75
C ARG A 74 23.18 -32.19 26.70
N LEU A 75 22.05 -32.84 26.40
CA LEU A 75 21.00 -32.33 25.50
C LEU A 75 20.08 -31.30 26.19
N THR A 76 20.68 -30.35 26.90
CA THR A 76 20.05 -29.08 27.27
C THR A 76 20.37 -28.08 26.16
N TYR A 77 19.58 -28.09 25.08
CA TYR A 77 19.76 -27.19 23.95
C TYR A 77 19.51 -25.73 24.36
N SER A 78 20.59 -24.96 24.56
CA SER A 78 20.49 -23.51 24.53
C SER A 78 20.07 -23.05 23.13
N HIS A 79 19.22 -22.03 23.04
CA HIS A 79 18.61 -21.61 21.76
C HIS A 79 19.60 -20.99 20.76
N ALA A 80 20.85 -20.75 21.19
CA ALA A 80 21.96 -20.19 20.42
C ALA A 80 22.42 -21.01 19.19
N SER A 81 21.79 -22.15 18.86
CA SER A 81 22.07 -22.91 17.65
C SER A 81 21.03 -22.73 16.53
N ARG A 82 20.12 -21.76 16.63
CA ARG A 82 19.14 -21.42 15.57
C ARG A 82 19.55 -20.23 14.69
N ALA A 83 20.46 -19.38 15.16
CA ALA A 83 21.02 -18.26 14.39
C ALA A 83 22.50 -18.51 14.05
N ALA A 84 22.78 -18.97 12.84
CA ALA A 84 24.09 -18.76 12.24
C ALA A 84 24.19 -17.27 11.87
N LEU A 85 25.04 -16.52 12.58
CA LEU A 85 25.15 -15.05 12.50
C LEU A 85 25.69 -14.56 11.14
N PHE A 86 24.83 -14.57 10.13
CA PHE A 86 25.00 -13.80 8.90
C PHE A 86 24.48 -12.38 9.13
N ASN A 87 25.39 -11.49 9.54
CA ASN A 87 25.24 -10.07 9.23
C ASN A 87 25.73 -9.91 7.77
N PRO A 88 24.85 -9.65 6.79
CA PRO A 88 25.19 -9.78 5.38
C PRO A 88 26.27 -8.76 4.98
N LEU A 89 27.46 -9.27 4.66
CA LEU A 89 28.56 -8.47 4.14
C LEU A 89 28.24 -8.03 2.71
N GLY A 90 27.73 -6.82 2.58
CA GLY A 90 27.38 -6.20 1.31
C GLY A 90 28.61 -6.03 0.42
N VAL A 91 28.45 -6.43 -0.83
CA VAL A 91 29.49 -6.31 -1.86
C VAL A 91 29.21 -5.04 -2.67
N ILE A 92 30.24 -4.21 -2.86
CA ILE A 92 30.18 -3.06 -3.77
C ILE A 92 30.90 -3.41 -5.07
N SER A 93 30.14 -3.52 -6.17
CA SER A 93 30.65 -3.73 -7.54
C SER A 93 30.59 -2.44 -8.37
N PRO A 94 31.35 -2.33 -9.48
CA PRO A 94 30.97 -1.43 -10.58
C PRO A 94 29.62 -1.89 -11.11
N SER A 95 28.69 -0.97 -11.39
CA SER A 95 27.34 -1.40 -11.74
C SER A 95 27.25 -2.12 -13.08
N LEU A 96 26.50 -3.22 -13.10
CA LEU A 96 26.21 -4.01 -14.29
C LEU A 96 25.08 -3.42 -15.15
N GLY A 97 24.32 -2.45 -14.64
CA GLY A 97 23.29 -1.69 -15.36
C GLY A 97 21.98 -2.45 -15.64
N ASN A 98 22.05 -3.74 -15.95
CA ASN A 98 20.90 -4.59 -16.24
C ASN A 98 20.59 -5.51 -15.05
N HIS A 99 19.67 -5.08 -14.19
CA HIS A 99 19.07 -5.92 -13.14
C HIS A 99 17.60 -6.17 -13.49
N THR A 100 17.35 -7.24 -14.23
CA THR A 100 16.02 -7.74 -14.59
C THR A 100 15.58 -8.76 -13.55
N LEU A 101 14.37 -8.60 -13.01
CA LEU A 101 13.78 -9.56 -12.07
C LEU A 101 13.36 -10.86 -12.78
N ASN A 102 13.22 -11.96 -12.04
CA ASN A 102 12.62 -13.18 -12.57
C ASN A 102 11.11 -12.95 -12.80
N TYR A 103 10.58 -13.49 -13.89
CA TYR A 103 9.16 -13.43 -14.22
C TYR A 103 8.51 -14.79 -13.99
N ASP A 104 7.56 -14.84 -13.05
CA ASP A 104 6.74 -16.03 -12.76
C ASP A 104 5.37 -15.89 -13.46
N PRO A 105 5.10 -16.62 -14.56
CA PRO A 105 3.83 -16.53 -15.28
C PRO A 105 2.66 -17.10 -14.49
N GLU A 106 2.89 -18.09 -13.63
CA GLU A 106 1.86 -18.83 -12.92
C GLU A 106 1.39 -18.07 -11.69
N ALA A 107 2.33 -17.51 -10.91
CA ALA A 107 2.02 -16.56 -9.86
C ALA A 107 1.30 -15.33 -10.44
N ARG A 108 1.76 -14.80 -11.59
CA ARG A 108 1.12 -13.63 -12.20
C ARG A 108 -0.31 -13.92 -12.67
N GLU A 109 -0.57 -15.01 -13.39
CA GLU A 109 -1.97 -15.34 -13.80
C GLU A 109 -2.85 -15.74 -12.61
N SER A 110 -2.27 -16.26 -11.52
CA SER A 110 -2.98 -16.49 -10.25
C SER A 110 -3.39 -15.17 -9.59
N SER A 111 -2.46 -14.22 -9.47
CA SER A 111 -2.72 -12.90 -8.87
C SER A 111 -3.79 -12.09 -9.63
N LYS A 112 -3.92 -12.26 -10.96
CA LYS A 112 -4.98 -11.60 -11.74
C LYS A 112 -6.38 -11.98 -11.25
N LYS A 113 -6.60 -13.20 -10.74
CA LYS A 113 -7.89 -13.62 -10.18
C LYS A 113 -8.22 -12.93 -8.85
N LEU A 114 -7.21 -12.38 -8.16
CA LEU A 114 -7.45 -11.54 -6.99
C LEU A 114 -8.09 -10.18 -7.36
N TYR A 115 -7.99 -9.73 -8.62
CA TYR A 115 -8.77 -8.59 -9.15
C TYR A 115 -10.25 -8.94 -9.29
N GLU A 116 -10.58 -10.21 -9.57
CA GLU A 116 -11.95 -10.71 -9.68
C GLU A 116 -12.68 -10.75 -8.32
N LEU A 117 -11.93 -10.69 -7.21
CA LEU A 117 -12.43 -10.60 -5.83
C LEU A 117 -12.77 -9.18 -5.37
N LEU A 118 -12.47 -8.14 -6.18
CA LEU A 118 -12.73 -6.76 -5.79
C LEU A 118 -14.23 -6.42 -5.86
N SER A 119 -14.68 -5.58 -4.93
CA SER A 119 -16.03 -5.02 -5.02
C SER A 119 -16.19 -4.20 -6.31
N ASP A 120 -17.40 -4.25 -6.89
CA ASP A 120 -17.75 -3.73 -8.22
C ASP A 120 -17.01 -4.38 -9.43
N PHE A 121 -16.38 -5.55 -9.27
CA PHE A 121 -15.69 -6.24 -10.39
C PHE A 121 -16.60 -6.69 -11.56
N ASN A 122 -17.91 -6.85 -11.38
CA ASN A 122 -18.78 -7.40 -12.42
C ASN A 122 -18.68 -6.65 -13.77
N THR A 123 -18.10 -7.31 -14.79
CA THR A 123 -17.72 -6.81 -16.13
C THR A 123 -16.58 -5.79 -16.21
N ALA A 124 -15.90 -5.53 -15.09
CA ALA A 124 -14.66 -4.77 -15.06
C ALA A 124 -13.51 -5.56 -15.66
N TYR A 125 -12.49 -4.86 -16.15
CA TYR A 125 -11.25 -5.48 -16.64
C TYR A 125 -10.04 -4.56 -16.45
N TYR A 126 -8.86 -5.17 -16.51
CA TYR A 126 -7.56 -4.50 -16.54
C TYR A 126 -6.74 -5.05 -17.72
N ASP A 127 -6.39 -4.16 -18.65
CA ASP A 127 -5.41 -4.44 -19.70
C ASP A 127 -4.03 -4.01 -19.15
N ASP A 128 -3.17 -5.00 -18.89
CA ASP A 128 -1.85 -4.81 -18.29
C ASP A 128 -0.81 -4.25 -19.28
N GLU A 129 -0.94 -4.57 -20.56
CA GLU A 129 -0.04 -4.07 -21.60
C GLU A 129 -0.32 -2.60 -21.90
N ASN A 130 -1.60 -2.21 -21.96
CA ASN A 130 -2.03 -0.84 -22.22
C ASN A 130 -2.23 0.01 -20.96
N MET A 131 -2.20 -0.61 -19.77
CA MET A 131 -2.54 0.02 -18.48
C MET A 131 -3.92 0.71 -18.51
N ILE A 132 -4.91 0.02 -19.08
CA ILE A 132 -6.29 0.50 -19.16
C ILE A 132 -7.13 -0.24 -18.12
N LEU A 133 -7.89 0.52 -17.33
CA LEU A 133 -8.90 0.00 -16.42
C LEU A 133 -10.27 0.32 -17.01
N GLY A 134 -11.14 -0.68 -17.17
CA GLY A 134 -12.38 -0.54 -17.93
C GLY A 134 -13.56 -1.31 -17.37
N SER A 135 -14.76 -0.99 -17.85
CA SER A 135 -16.00 -1.75 -17.60
C SER A 135 -16.89 -1.77 -18.83
N ASN A 136 -17.50 -2.93 -19.10
CA ASN A 136 -18.41 -3.14 -20.22
C ASN A 136 -19.90 -3.24 -19.78
N LEU A 137 -20.22 -2.90 -18.53
CA LEU A 137 -21.60 -2.76 -18.04
C LEU A 137 -22.03 -1.30 -18.01
N PHE A 138 -22.97 -0.93 -18.89
CA PHE A 138 -23.74 0.28 -18.68
C PHE A 138 -24.65 0.08 -17.47
N SER A 139 -24.55 0.98 -16.49
CA SER A 139 -25.41 0.98 -15.30
C SER A 139 -26.02 2.36 -15.07
N LYS A 140 -27.02 2.42 -14.18
CA LYS A 140 -27.46 3.68 -13.58
C LYS A 140 -26.24 4.42 -13.00
N ASN A 141 -26.28 5.76 -13.00
CA ASN A 141 -25.23 6.60 -12.44
C ASN A 141 -24.95 6.17 -10.99
N THR A 142 -23.79 5.56 -10.75
CA THR A 142 -23.42 4.97 -9.46
C THR A 142 -22.01 5.40 -9.10
N TYR A 143 -21.84 6.05 -7.94
CA TYR A 143 -20.64 6.84 -7.67
C TYR A 143 -19.30 6.06 -7.67
N SER A 144 -19.32 4.82 -7.17
CA SER A 144 -18.16 3.91 -7.14
C SER A 144 -17.66 3.55 -8.56
N ARG A 145 -18.60 3.39 -9.50
CA ARG A 145 -18.36 2.94 -10.88
C ARG A 145 -17.99 4.06 -11.84
N GLN A 146 -17.64 5.24 -11.35
CA GLN A 146 -17.32 6.41 -12.18
C GLN A 146 -15.80 6.71 -12.15
N PRO A 147 -15.17 6.96 -13.31
CA PRO A 147 -13.80 7.43 -13.37
C PRO A 147 -13.77 8.96 -13.18
N TYR A 148 -12.57 9.53 -13.16
CA TYR A 148 -12.38 10.96 -13.15
C TYR A 148 -11.12 11.34 -13.93
N VAL A 149 -11.08 12.59 -14.40
CA VAL A 149 -9.90 13.23 -14.99
C VAL A 149 -9.39 14.31 -14.06
N ALA A 150 -8.07 14.46 -13.91
CA ALA A 150 -7.47 15.57 -13.16
C ALA A 150 -6.01 15.84 -13.59
N ASN A 151 -5.51 17.05 -13.31
CA ASN A 151 -4.13 17.47 -13.65
C ASN A 151 -3.41 18.29 -12.55
N GLY A 152 -3.81 18.11 -11.30
CA GLY A 152 -3.32 18.86 -10.13
C GLY A 152 -3.80 20.31 -10.03
N TYR A 153 -4.66 20.77 -10.96
CA TYR A 153 -5.30 22.09 -10.87
C TYR A 153 -6.80 22.03 -11.15
N ILE A 154 -7.22 21.41 -12.25
CA ILE A 154 -8.63 21.09 -12.52
C ILE A 154 -8.88 19.59 -12.39
N GLY A 155 -10.12 19.23 -12.09
CA GLY A 155 -10.62 17.86 -12.21
C GLY A 155 -12.11 17.80 -12.54
N SER A 156 -12.58 16.61 -12.92
CA SER A 156 -14.00 16.27 -13.09
C SER A 156 -14.21 14.77 -12.94
N ARG A 157 -15.20 14.37 -12.14
CA ARG A 157 -15.76 13.01 -12.18
C ARG A 157 -16.67 12.86 -13.39
N ILE A 158 -16.62 11.71 -14.05
CA ILE A 158 -17.27 11.47 -15.34
C ILE A 158 -18.47 10.53 -15.14
N PRO A 159 -19.69 10.90 -15.56
CA PRO A 159 -20.84 10.00 -15.52
C PRO A 159 -20.68 8.76 -16.40
N ASN A 160 -21.54 7.77 -16.21
CA ASN A 160 -21.51 6.51 -16.95
C ASN A 160 -21.69 6.74 -18.47
N ILE A 161 -22.46 7.75 -18.91
CA ILE A 161 -22.61 8.09 -20.34
C ILE A 161 -21.38 8.80 -20.96
N GLY A 162 -20.31 9.01 -20.20
CA GLY A 162 -19.04 9.58 -20.69
C GLY A 162 -18.85 11.08 -20.53
N PHE A 163 -19.89 11.86 -20.23
CA PHE A 163 -19.80 13.32 -20.06
C PHE A 163 -20.97 13.92 -19.27
N GLY A 164 -20.91 15.22 -18.98
CA GLY A 164 -21.99 15.96 -18.30
C GLY A 164 -21.99 15.78 -16.77
N TYR A 165 -23.08 16.20 -16.13
CA TYR A 165 -23.27 16.17 -14.67
C TYR A 165 -24.29 15.07 -14.31
N ALA A 166 -24.03 14.33 -13.23
CA ALA A 166 -24.96 13.34 -12.70
C ALA A 166 -24.99 13.34 -11.17
N LEU A 167 -26.15 13.09 -10.58
CA LEU A 167 -26.23 12.64 -9.19
C LEU A 167 -25.94 11.13 -9.12
N ASP A 168 -25.52 10.66 -7.95
CA ASP A 168 -25.53 9.24 -7.60
C ASP A 168 -26.98 8.74 -7.52
N THR A 169 -27.29 7.55 -8.04
CA THR A 169 -28.69 7.07 -8.18
C THR A 169 -28.91 5.63 -7.69
N LEU A 170 -27.86 4.96 -7.22
CA LEU A 170 -27.95 3.57 -6.76
C LEU A 170 -26.93 3.32 -5.64
N ASN A 171 -27.42 2.83 -4.51
CA ASN A 171 -26.61 2.14 -3.50
C ASN A 171 -26.98 0.65 -3.59
N PHE A 172 -25.99 -0.24 -3.64
CA PHE A 172 -26.23 -1.68 -3.86
C PHE A 172 -26.82 -2.39 -2.64
N TYR A 173 -26.69 -1.81 -1.45
CA TYR A 173 -27.01 -2.47 -0.18
C TYR A 173 -28.37 -2.03 0.39
N THR A 174 -28.82 -0.80 0.11
CA THR A 174 -30.07 -0.26 0.68
C THR A 174 -30.61 0.97 -0.07
N ASP A 175 -31.92 1.18 0.01
CA ASP A 175 -32.64 2.39 -0.38
C ASP A 175 -32.86 3.38 0.79
N ALA A 176 -32.24 3.12 1.95
CA ALA A 176 -32.42 3.92 3.17
C ALA A 176 -32.10 5.42 2.97
N PRO A 177 -32.85 6.34 3.62
CA PRO A 177 -32.59 7.78 3.53
C PRO A 177 -31.15 8.15 3.90
N GLY A 178 -30.44 8.79 2.95
CA GLY A 178 -29.04 9.18 3.09
C GLY A 178 -28.02 8.21 2.50
N ALA A 179 -28.42 7.03 2.00
CA ALA A 179 -27.49 6.03 1.44
C ALA A 179 -26.77 6.46 0.13
N LEU A 180 -27.21 7.57 -0.49
CA LEU A 180 -26.58 8.21 -1.65
C LEU A 180 -25.78 9.48 -1.28
N ASN A 181 -25.64 9.78 0.02
CA ASN A 181 -24.96 10.98 0.49
C ASN A 181 -23.50 10.69 0.87
N ASN A 182 -22.63 11.69 0.71
CA ASN A 182 -21.31 11.71 1.34
C ASN A 182 -21.40 11.48 2.85
N GLY A 183 -20.29 11.04 3.43
CA GLY A 183 -20.11 11.05 4.88
C GLY A 183 -19.89 12.44 5.47
N TRP A 184 -19.13 12.48 6.56
CA TRP A 184 -18.77 13.70 7.28
C TRP A 184 -17.85 14.61 6.41
N PRO A 185 -17.91 15.95 6.56
CA PRO A 185 -18.86 16.72 7.36
C PRO A 185 -20.13 17.13 6.56
N LEU A 186 -20.12 16.96 5.24
CA LEU A 186 -21.08 17.61 4.36
C LEU A 186 -22.44 16.92 4.27
N ARG A 187 -22.50 15.58 4.37
CA ARG A 187 -23.76 14.80 4.31
C ARG A 187 -24.67 15.13 3.12
N ASN A 188 -24.12 15.68 2.03
CA ASN A 188 -24.81 16.02 0.78
C ASN A 188 -24.90 14.79 -0.15
N HIS A 189 -25.90 14.79 -1.05
CA HIS A 189 -26.00 13.81 -2.14
C HIS A 189 -24.70 13.80 -2.97
N ARG A 190 -24.11 12.62 -3.22
CA ARG A 190 -22.91 12.47 -4.08
C ARG A 190 -23.21 12.84 -5.54
N PHE A 191 -22.25 13.46 -6.23
CA PHE A 191 -22.42 13.94 -7.61
C PHE A 191 -21.13 13.88 -8.45
N ALA A 192 -21.28 13.59 -9.74
CA ALA A 192 -20.24 13.71 -10.75
C ALA A 192 -20.08 15.19 -11.15
N GLY A 193 -19.14 15.89 -10.51
CA GLY A 193 -18.87 17.31 -10.73
C GLY A 193 -17.40 17.65 -10.95
N ALA A 194 -17.15 18.94 -11.21
CA ALA A 194 -15.84 19.49 -11.51
C ALA A 194 -15.29 20.35 -10.37
N PHE A 195 -13.98 20.30 -10.16
CA PHE A 195 -13.31 20.92 -9.03
C PHE A 195 -12.05 21.67 -9.47
N VAL A 196 -11.63 22.65 -8.67
CA VAL A 196 -10.44 23.47 -8.90
C VAL A 196 -9.61 23.58 -7.61
N SER A 197 -8.30 23.35 -7.72
CA SER A 197 -7.34 23.41 -6.60
C SER A 197 -7.36 24.78 -5.91
N ASP A 198 -7.47 24.77 -4.57
CA ASP A 198 -7.59 25.93 -3.66
C ASP A 198 -8.87 26.79 -3.84
N PHE A 199 -9.82 26.36 -4.68
CA PHE A 199 -11.11 27.03 -4.91
C PHE A 199 -12.14 26.67 -3.82
N TYR A 200 -11.90 27.25 -2.65
CA TYR A 200 -12.64 27.01 -1.42
C TYR A 200 -13.65 28.13 -1.10
N CYS A 201 -14.85 27.75 -0.64
CA CYS A 201 -15.81 28.64 0.00
C CYS A 201 -15.63 28.69 1.53
N LEU A 202 -16.36 29.61 2.17
CA LEU A 202 -16.54 29.66 3.61
C LEU A 202 -18.01 29.36 3.96
N GLN A 203 -18.25 28.26 4.68
CA GLN A 203 -19.59 27.88 5.14
C GLN A 203 -19.79 28.28 6.62
N PRO A 204 -20.85 29.06 6.96
CA PRO A 204 -21.11 29.46 8.35
C PRO A 204 -21.40 28.31 9.32
N LYS A 205 -21.89 27.20 8.79
CA LYS A 205 -22.19 25.96 9.52
C LYS A 205 -22.20 24.80 8.54
N LEU A 206 -21.75 23.62 8.99
CA LEU A 206 -21.81 22.37 8.21
C LEU A 206 -22.98 21.50 8.70
N ASN A 207 -23.37 20.51 7.88
CA ASN A 207 -24.42 19.56 8.23
C ASN A 207 -23.99 18.58 9.34
N SER A 208 -22.70 18.40 9.56
CA SER A 208 -22.11 17.61 10.63
C SER A 208 -20.77 18.22 11.06
N THR A 209 -20.51 18.26 12.37
CA THR A 209 -19.22 18.64 12.97
C THR A 209 -19.10 17.94 14.32
N ASN A 210 -17.88 17.63 14.74
CA ASN A 210 -17.60 17.07 16.07
C ASN A 210 -17.45 18.18 17.13
N PHE A 211 -17.29 19.43 16.70
CA PHE A 211 -16.98 20.61 17.52
C PHE A 211 -18.00 21.73 17.28
N PRO A 212 -19.28 21.56 17.67
CA PRO A 212 -20.35 22.52 17.40
C PRO A 212 -20.08 23.90 18.02
N GLU A 213 -19.31 23.98 19.10
CA GLU A 213 -18.88 25.22 19.74
C GLU A 213 -17.86 26.03 18.92
N LEU A 214 -17.20 25.41 17.92
CA LEU A 214 -16.27 26.10 17.03
C LEU A 214 -16.96 26.73 15.80
N ASP A 215 -18.22 26.37 15.49
CA ASP A 215 -19.01 27.05 14.45
C ASP A 215 -19.26 28.53 14.83
N ASP A 216 -19.56 28.80 16.12
CA ASP A 216 -19.75 30.16 16.65
C ASP A 216 -18.46 31.01 16.63
N VAL A 217 -17.30 30.38 16.39
CA VAL A 217 -15.97 31.00 16.40
C VAL A 217 -15.49 31.36 14.98
N GLY A 218 -16.12 30.81 13.94
CA GLY A 218 -15.89 31.21 12.54
C GLY A 218 -16.24 30.11 11.53
N TYR A 219 -16.20 30.48 10.25
CA TYR A 219 -16.72 29.66 9.16
C TYR A 219 -15.75 28.54 8.76
N SER A 220 -16.26 27.34 8.47
CA SER A 220 -15.44 26.26 7.91
C SER A 220 -15.03 26.59 6.48
N THR A 221 -13.83 26.15 6.09
CA THR A 221 -13.47 26.08 4.67
C THR A 221 -14.06 24.80 4.05
N VAL A 222 -14.67 24.87 2.87
CA VAL A 222 -15.13 23.70 2.09
C VAL A 222 -14.84 23.90 0.60
N ILE A 223 -14.42 22.86 -0.13
CA ILE A 223 -14.15 22.96 -1.58
C ILE A 223 -15.45 23.26 -2.34
N SER A 224 -15.40 24.22 -3.25
CA SER A 224 -16.51 24.49 -4.17
C SER A 224 -16.36 23.64 -5.43
N SER A 225 -17.46 23.09 -5.93
CA SER A 225 -17.48 22.57 -7.31
C SER A 225 -17.84 23.70 -8.27
N ILE A 226 -17.21 23.71 -9.43
CA ILE A 226 -17.49 24.66 -10.51
C ILE A 226 -18.52 24.08 -11.48
N PRO A 227 -19.20 24.90 -12.30
CA PRO A 227 -20.04 24.42 -13.41
C PRO A 227 -19.32 23.36 -14.24
N GLN A 228 -20.03 22.28 -14.55
CA GLN A 228 -19.47 21.05 -15.10
C GLN A 228 -18.94 21.27 -16.52
N TRP A 229 -17.64 21.54 -16.63
CA TRP A 229 -16.98 21.89 -17.89
C TRP A 229 -17.00 20.77 -18.94
N THR A 230 -17.29 19.54 -18.55
CA THR A 230 -17.45 18.39 -19.45
C THR A 230 -18.80 18.34 -20.17
N ASN A 231 -19.74 19.25 -19.87
CA ASN A 231 -21.12 19.20 -20.37
C ASN A 231 -21.22 19.52 -21.88
N LEU A 232 -21.17 18.49 -22.71
CA LEU A 232 -21.80 18.44 -24.03
C LEU A 232 -23.13 17.68 -23.90
N GLN A 233 -24.09 17.98 -24.77
CA GLN A 233 -25.31 17.17 -24.95
C GLN A 233 -25.71 17.17 -26.42
N PHE A 234 -26.55 16.24 -26.85
CA PHE A 234 -27.21 16.35 -28.15
C PHE A 234 -28.67 15.88 -28.11
N SER A 235 -29.46 16.38 -29.06
CA SER A 235 -30.90 16.08 -29.17
C SER A 235 -31.30 15.83 -30.62
N LEU A 236 -32.14 14.82 -30.86
CA LEU A 236 -32.67 14.50 -32.18
C LEU A 236 -33.87 15.41 -32.48
N VAL A 237 -33.81 16.19 -33.56
CA VAL A 237 -34.79 17.26 -33.81
C VAL A 237 -36.20 16.71 -34.04
N ASN A 238 -36.32 15.63 -34.82
CA ASN A 238 -37.62 15.09 -35.24
C ASN A 238 -38.29 14.23 -34.16
N ASP A 239 -37.50 13.64 -33.26
CA ASP A 239 -37.95 12.71 -32.20
C ASP A 239 -37.99 13.35 -30.79
N SER A 240 -37.40 14.54 -30.61
CA SER A 240 -37.23 15.23 -29.31
C SER A 240 -36.50 14.43 -28.22
N LYS A 241 -35.80 13.34 -28.58
CA LYS A 241 -34.96 12.55 -27.66
C LYS A 241 -33.66 13.27 -27.35
N TRP A 242 -33.19 13.13 -26.10
CA TRP A 242 -31.99 13.78 -25.57
C TRP A 242 -30.94 12.76 -25.12
N PHE A 243 -29.69 13.00 -25.50
CA PHE A 243 -28.53 12.27 -25.00
C PHE A 243 -27.82 13.11 -23.93
N ASN A 244 -28.09 12.78 -22.67
CA ASN A 244 -27.46 13.35 -21.48
C ASN A 244 -27.59 12.37 -20.28
N PRO A 245 -26.94 12.62 -19.13
CA PRO A 245 -26.96 11.70 -17.98
C PRO A 245 -28.31 11.54 -17.26
N GLN A 246 -29.34 12.29 -17.65
CA GLN A 246 -30.68 12.28 -17.06
C GLN A 246 -31.72 11.60 -17.97
N ASN A 247 -31.49 11.57 -19.28
CA ASN A 247 -32.46 11.11 -20.28
C ASN A 247 -32.12 9.76 -20.93
N VAL A 248 -30.84 9.34 -20.96
CA VAL A 248 -30.45 8.02 -21.47
C VAL A 248 -30.77 6.95 -20.43
N THR A 249 -31.55 5.93 -20.82
CA THR A 249 -31.93 4.81 -19.93
C THR A 249 -31.15 3.54 -20.25
N LEU A 250 -31.23 2.53 -19.36
CA LEU A 250 -30.56 1.24 -19.55
C LEU A 250 -31.03 0.52 -20.83
N ASP A 251 -32.32 0.65 -21.15
CA ASP A 251 -32.94 -0.06 -22.28
C ASP A 251 -32.59 0.58 -23.64
N ASP A 252 -32.02 1.80 -23.64
CA ASP A 252 -31.62 2.50 -24.86
C ASP A 252 -30.19 2.14 -25.34
N VAL A 253 -29.40 1.42 -24.53
CA VAL A 253 -27.93 1.34 -24.68
C VAL A 253 -27.41 -0.09 -24.88
N THR A 254 -26.51 -0.24 -25.85
CA THR A 254 -25.82 -1.49 -26.20
C THR A 254 -24.33 -1.23 -26.45
N ASN A 255 -23.51 -2.29 -26.60
CA ASN A 255 -22.09 -2.23 -26.96
C ASN A 255 -21.24 -1.23 -26.12
N TYR A 256 -21.55 -1.12 -24.83
CA TYR A 256 -20.93 -0.17 -23.91
C TYR A 256 -19.51 -0.58 -23.49
N SER A 257 -18.61 0.40 -23.44
CA SER A 257 -17.33 0.33 -22.73
C SER A 257 -16.95 1.71 -22.18
N GLN A 258 -16.54 1.78 -20.91
CA GLN A 258 -15.96 2.99 -20.31
C GLN A 258 -14.61 2.68 -19.67
N ASN A 259 -13.60 3.42 -20.12
CA ASN A 259 -12.18 3.08 -19.98
C ASN A 259 -11.36 4.27 -19.46
N LEU A 260 -10.49 4.02 -18.49
CA LEU A 260 -9.49 4.94 -17.96
C LEU A 260 -8.11 4.43 -18.37
N SER A 261 -7.44 5.17 -19.26
CA SER A 261 -6.03 4.94 -19.59
C SER A 261 -5.14 5.55 -18.51
N MET A 262 -4.41 4.73 -17.77
CA MET A 262 -3.46 5.25 -16.76
C MET A 262 -2.20 5.85 -17.39
N LYS A 263 -1.90 5.55 -18.67
CA LYS A 263 -0.71 6.10 -19.37
C LYS A 263 -0.82 7.60 -19.65
N ASP A 264 -2.03 8.14 -19.70
CA ASP A 264 -2.29 9.55 -20.01
C ASP A 264 -3.52 10.15 -19.30
N GLY A 265 -4.25 9.41 -18.47
CA GLY A 265 -5.42 9.94 -17.74
C GLY A 265 -6.57 10.36 -18.64
N ILE A 266 -6.65 9.78 -19.83
CA ILE A 266 -7.79 9.91 -20.73
C ILE A 266 -8.90 8.97 -20.25
N VAL A 267 -10.12 9.51 -20.12
CA VAL A 267 -11.34 8.70 -20.00
C VAL A 267 -12.00 8.62 -21.36
N THR A 268 -12.19 7.41 -21.89
CA THR A 268 -12.94 7.13 -23.10
C THR A 268 -14.24 6.42 -22.75
N THR A 269 -15.35 6.80 -23.37
CA THR A 269 -16.63 6.07 -23.26
C THR A 269 -17.23 5.88 -24.64
N GLU A 270 -17.54 4.64 -24.97
CA GLU A 270 -18.09 4.19 -26.25
C GLU A 270 -19.37 3.38 -25.98
N LEU A 271 -20.43 3.62 -26.75
CA LEU A 271 -21.69 2.86 -26.69
C LEU A 271 -22.51 3.07 -27.96
N ASP A 272 -23.46 2.19 -28.22
CA ASP A 272 -24.51 2.42 -29.21
C ASP A 272 -25.84 2.74 -28.53
N TRP A 273 -26.61 3.66 -29.13
CA TRP A 273 -27.85 4.22 -28.60
C TRP A 273 -29.02 4.02 -29.57
N LEU A 274 -30.24 3.91 -29.02
CA LEU A 274 -31.51 3.70 -29.74
C LEU A 274 -31.52 2.47 -30.65
N ASN A 275 -31.58 1.27 -30.07
CA ASN A 275 -31.56 -0.01 -30.80
C ASN A 275 -30.30 -0.15 -31.69
N SER A 276 -29.16 0.29 -31.16
CA SER A 276 -27.85 0.36 -31.84
C SER A 276 -27.75 1.26 -33.07
N GLN A 277 -28.71 2.17 -33.34
CA GLN A 277 -28.73 3.02 -34.55
C GLN A 277 -27.67 4.14 -34.53
N ILE A 278 -27.28 4.62 -33.35
CA ILE A 278 -26.35 5.75 -33.20
C ILE A 278 -25.19 5.31 -32.32
N HIS A 279 -24.00 5.13 -32.90
CA HIS A 279 -22.78 4.97 -32.13
C HIS A 279 -22.31 6.32 -31.56
N VAL A 280 -21.98 6.35 -30.28
CA VAL A 280 -21.50 7.52 -29.54
C VAL A 280 -20.17 7.20 -28.88
N LYS A 281 -19.14 7.96 -29.25
CA LYS A 281 -17.81 7.91 -28.63
C LYS A 281 -17.48 9.24 -27.99
N SER A 282 -16.94 9.23 -26.78
CA SER A 282 -16.42 10.43 -26.11
C SER A 282 -15.04 10.17 -25.51
N GLU A 283 -14.19 11.19 -25.51
CA GLU A 283 -12.86 11.18 -24.90
C GLU A 283 -12.66 12.46 -24.09
N ILE A 284 -12.31 12.35 -22.81
CA ILE A 284 -12.12 13.49 -21.90
C ILE A 284 -10.73 13.46 -21.30
N TRP A 285 -10.09 14.63 -21.23
CA TRP A 285 -8.89 14.82 -20.42
C TRP A 285 -8.77 16.23 -19.84
N ALA A 286 -8.20 16.30 -18.64
CA ALA A 286 -7.58 17.50 -18.10
C ALA A 286 -6.15 17.60 -18.68
N HIS A 287 -5.80 18.68 -19.36
CA HIS A 287 -4.56 18.74 -20.11
C HIS A 287 -3.33 18.78 -19.17
N ARG A 288 -2.38 17.84 -19.31
CA ARG A 288 -1.30 17.66 -18.31
C ARG A 288 -0.24 18.76 -18.31
N HIS A 289 0.07 19.37 -19.46
CA HIS A 289 0.98 20.52 -19.56
C HIS A 289 0.29 21.90 -19.50
N ILE A 290 -0.85 22.07 -20.18
CA ILE A 290 -1.65 23.31 -20.14
C ILE A 290 -2.72 23.15 -19.05
N HIS A 291 -2.31 23.22 -17.78
CA HIS A 291 -3.18 22.85 -16.66
C HIS A 291 -4.57 23.52 -16.63
N PRO A 292 -4.75 24.80 -17.05
CA PRO A 292 -6.07 25.43 -17.12
C PRO A 292 -6.98 24.99 -18.27
N LEU A 293 -6.63 23.96 -19.04
CA LEU A 293 -7.38 23.49 -20.21
C LEU A 293 -8.02 22.12 -19.95
N GLY A 294 -9.36 22.09 -19.98
CA GLY A 294 -10.14 20.87 -20.15
C GLY A 294 -10.48 20.65 -21.63
N VAL A 295 -10.54 19.38 -22.07
CA VAL A 295 -10.95 19.01 -23.43
C VAL A 295 -11.99 17.88 -23.36
N VAL A 296 -13.00 17.97 -24.22
CA VAL A 296 -13.93 16.87 -24.52
C VAL A 296 -13.97 16.66 -26.03
N SER A 297 -13.67 15.45 -26.47
CA SER A 297 -14.00 14.95 -27.80
C SER A 297 -15.34 14.22 -27.74
N LEU A 298 -16.19 14.41 -28.75
CA LEU A 298 -17.45 13.70 -28.91
C LEU A 298 -17.63 13.38 -30.41
N GLU A 299 -17.75 12.10 -30.72
CA GLU A 299 -18.10 11.59 -32.04
C GLU A 299 -19.51 10.99 -31.98
N ILE A 300 -20.34 11.33 -32.95
CA ILE A 300 -21.69 10.79 -33.11
C ILE A 300 -21.78 10.25 -34.54
N SER A 301 -22.15 8.99 -34.68
CA SER A 301 -22.17 8.29 -35.97
C SER A 301 -23.40 7.40 -36.15
N LEU A 302 -23.95 7.40 -37.36
CA LEU A 302 -24.95 6.42 -37.80
C LEU A 302 -24.30 5.03 -37.90
N ASN A 303 -24.94 4.03 -37.31
CA ASN A 303 -24.59 2.62 -37.51
C ASN A 303 -25.38 2.07 -38.70
N THR A 304 -24.77 2.09 -39.89
CA THR A 304 -25.43 1.79 -41.18
C THR A 304 -26.12 0.43 -41.22
N ASP A 305 -25.56 -0.56 -40.52
CA ASP A 305 -26.09 -1.94 -40.52
C ASP A 305 -27.36 -2.09 -39.66
N HIS A 306 -27.69 -1.06 -38.86
CA HIS A 306 -28.84 -1.03 -37.94
C HIS A 306 -29.89 0.04 -38.29
N LEU A 307 -29.70 0.80 -39.39
CA LEU A 307 -30.66 1.82 -39.83
C LEU A 307 -31.98 1.21 -40.35
N PRO A 308 -33.12 1.91 -40.17
CA PRO A 308 -34.36 1.55 -40.85
C PRO A 308 -34.23 1.56 -42.38
N SER A 309 -34.94 0.67 -43.06
CA SER A 309 -34.92 0.56 -44.54
C SER A 309 -35.51 1.77 -45.30
N ASP A 310 -36.10 2.70 -44.56
CA ASP A 310 -36.68 3.97 -45.00
C ASP A 310 -35.98 5.19 -44.39
N PHE A 311 -34.76 5.02 -43.87
CA PHE A 311 -33.89 6.12 -43.44
C PHE A 311 -33.47 7.02 -44.62
N ASP A 312 -33.39 8.33 -44.36
CA ASP A 312 -32.99 9.37 -45.32
C ASP A 312 -31.92 10.27 -44.69
N SER A 313 -32.25 10.88 -43.55
CA SER A 313 -31.32 11.70 -42.76
C SER A 313 -31.69 11.76 -41.28
N LEU A 314 -30.72 12.13 -40.44
CA LEU A 314 -30.90 12.37 -39.01
C LEU A 314 -30.47 13.79 -38.63
N ASP A 315 -31.44 14.63 -38.29
CA ASP A 315 -31.23 15.98 -37.76
C ASP A 315 -30.79 15.93 -36.28
N VAL A 316 -29.59 16.43 -35.98
CA VAL A 316 -29.01 16.46 -34.63
C VAL A 316 -28.65 17.88 -34.24
N ASN A 317 -29.15 18.32 -33.08
CA ASN A 317 -28.69 19.55 -32.43
C ASN A 317 -27.65 19.19 -31.37
N ILE A 318 -26.42 19.68 -31.52
CA ILE A 318 -25.30 19.48 -30.59
C ILE A 318 -25.16 20.73 -29.72
N TRP A 319 -25.15 20.55 -28.40
CA TRP A 319 -25.15 21.63 -27.42
C TRP A 319 -23.84 21.69 -26.64
N ASP A 320 -23.13 22.82 -26.75
CA ASP A 320 -22.06 23.22 -25.83
C ASP A 320 -22.68 24.01 -24.68
N ILE A 321 -22.69 23.47 -23.45
CA ILE A 321 -23.43 24.04 -22.32
C ILE A 321 -22.48 24.40 -21.16
N LEU A 322 -22.75 25.54 -20.51
CA LEU A 322 -22.35 25.85 -19.14
C LEU A 322 -23.62 26.13 -18.31
N ASP A 323 -23.85 25.34 -17.27
CA ASP A 323 -25.05 25.39 -16.41
C ASP A 323 -24.63 25.55 -14.95
N PHE A 324 -25.08 26.63 -14.31
CA PHE A 324 -24.76 26.96 -12.93
C PHE A 324 -25.31 25.92 -11.93
N ASN A 325 -26.42 25.24 -12.26
CA ASN A 325 -27.06 24.24 -11.40
C ASN A 325 -26.24 22.95 -11.23
N THR A 326 -25.18 22.78 -12.02
CA THR A 326 -24.18 21.70 -11.87
C THR A 326 -23.07 22.01 -10.85
N SER A 327 -23.03 23.25 -10.35
CA SER A 327 -22.05 23.74 -9.36
C SER A 327 -22.61 23.72 -7.93
N HIS A 328 -21.74 23.57 -6.95
CA HIS A 328 -22.09 23.49 -5.53
C HIS A 328 -21.21 24.41 -4.70
N ARG A 329 -21.85 25.12 -3.77
CA ARG A 329 -21.21 26.09 -2.85
C ARG A 329 -20.53 27.24 -3.58
N THR A 330 -21.17 27.74 -4.64
CA THR A 330 -20.78 28.95 -5.36
C THR A 330 -21.99 29.83 -5.64
N VAL A 331 -21.73 31.11 -5.89
CA VAL A 331 -22.69 32.07 -6.45
C VAL A 331 -22.33 32.42 -7.89
N LEU A 332 -23.34 32.51 -8.75
CA LEU A 332 -23.19 33.00 -10.13
C LEU A 332 -22.90 34.51 -10.12
N HIS A 333 -21.74 34.91 -10.63
CA HIS A 333 -21.36 36.33 -10.78
C HIS A 333 -21.80 36.88 -12.14
N SER A 334 -21.60 36.11 -13.21
CA SER A 334 -21.98 36.49 -14.58
C SER A 334 -21.90 35.29 -15.49
N THR A 335 -22.84 35.15 -16.42
CA THR A 335 -22.78 34.20 -17.54
C THR A 335 -22.82 34.97 -18.86
N GLY A 336 -22.63 34.28 -19.99
CA GLY A 336 -23.02 34.81 -21.29
C GLY A 336 -22.37 34.16 -22.50
N THR A 337 -22.58 34.80 -23.65
CA THR A 337 -22.21 34.30 -24.97
C THR A 337 -21.13 35.16 -25.65
N ASP A 338 -20.44 34.58 -26.64
CA ASP A 338 -19.43 35.26 -27.45
C ASP A 338 -19.59 34.82 -28.91
N GLU A 339 -20.66 35.31 -29.53
CA GLU A 339 -21.10 35.02 -30.91
C GLU A 339 -19.96 35.07 -31.92
N LYS A 340 -19.04 36.03 -31.78
CA LYS A 340 -17.90 36.24 -32.69
C LYS A 340 -16.96 35.01 -32.76
N ASN A 341 -16.92 34.20 -31.70
CA ASN A 341 -15.99 33.08 -31.57
C ASN A 341 -16.71 31.72 -31.48
N ASN A 342 -18.04 31.71 -31.53
CA ASN A 342 -18.91 30.57 -31.22
C ASN A 342 -18.51 29.94 -29.86
N ALA A 343 -18.64 30.74 -28.80
CA ALA A 343 -18.20 30.40 -27.45
C ALA A 343 -19.21 30.85 -26.38
N VAL A 344 -19.15 30.23 -25.21
CA VAL A 344 -19.93 30.62 -24.01
C VAL A 344 -19.01 30.73 -22.81
N PHE A 345 -19.41 31.52 -21.81
CA PHE A 345 -18.63 31.69 -20.59
C PHE A 345 -19.51 31.80 -19.35
N MET A 346 -18.92 31.44 -18.21
CA MET A 346 -19.54 31.59 -16.90
C MET A 346 -18.47 31.96 -15.88
N ILE A 347 -18.80 32.83 -14.93
CA ILE A 347 -17.95 33.21 -13.80
C ILE A 347 -18.74 32.95 -12.52
N VAL A 348 -18.15 32.14 -11.64
CA VAL A 348 -18.69 31.80 -10.32
C VAL A 348 -17.74 32.25 -9.21
N GLN A 349 -18.26 32.52 -8.01
CA GLN A 349 -17.46 32.83 -6.82
C GLN A 349 -17.75 31.81 -5.72
N PRO A 350 -16.77 31.38 -4.91
CA PRO A 350 -17.06 30.52 -3.77
C PRO A 350 -17.95 31.24 -2.76
N ASP A 351 -18.88 30.53 -2.12
CA ASP A 351 -19.78 31.12 -1.13
C ASP A 351 -18.98 31.88 -0.05
N ASN A 352 -19.41 33.12 0.23
CA ASN A 352 -18.79 34.03 1.18
C ASN A 352 -17.30 34.39 0.93
N VAL A 353 -16.75 34.12 -0.26
CA VAL A 353 -15.38 34.51 -0.66
C VAL A 353 -15.40 35.41 -1.91
N PRO A 354 -15.97 36.63 -1.83
CA PRO A 354 -16.14 37.53 -2.99
C PRO A 354 -14.82 38.08 -3.56
N SER A 355 -13.70 37.87 -2.87
CA SER A 355 -12.35 38.17 -3.37
C SER A 355 -11.82 37.11 -4.35
N SER A 356 -12.48 35.95 -4.46
CA SER A 356 -12.15 34.91 -5.45
C SER A 356 -13.26 34.77 -6.49
N ASN A 357 -12.89 34.31 -7.69
CA ASN A 357 -13.81 33.82 -8.70
C ASN A 357 -13.10 32.79 -9.59
N CYS A 358 -13.86 31.93 -10.25
CA CYS A 358 -13.40 31.07 -11.33
C CYS A 358 -14.16 31.41 -12.60
N ALA A 359 -13.43 31.75 -13.66
CA ALA A 359 -13.96 32.01 -14.98
C ALA A 359 -13.75 30.77 -15.88
N ILE A 360 -14.84 30.34 -16.52
CA ILE A 360 -14.90 29.21 -17.44
C ILE A 360 -15.29 29.77 -18.81
N TYR A 361 -14.54 29.43 -19.85
CA TYR A 361 -14.83 29.83 -21.23
C TYR A 361 -14.74 28.59 -22.13
N SER A 362 -15.86 28.21 -22.73
CA SER A 362 -16.00 27.03 -23.59
C SER A 362 -16.15 27.44 -25.06
N THR A 363 -15.53 26.67 -25.95
CA THR A 363 -15.77 26.80 -27.40
C THR A 363 -15.53 25.47 -28.12
N CYS A 364 -16.27 25.23 -29.20
CA CYS A 364 -16.18 23.99 -29.98
C CYS A 364 -15.59 24.20 -31.38
N THR A 365 -14.99 23.13 -31.92
CA THR A 365 -14.89 22.89 -33.36
C THR A 365 -15.75 21.69 -33.72
N VAL A 366 -16.70 21.86 -34.63
CA VAL A 366 -17.60 20.81 -35.13
C VAL A 366 -17.29 20.57 -36.61
N LYS A 367 -17.12 19.32 -37.04
CA LYS A 367 -16.86 18.93 -38.44
C LYS A 367 -17.47 17.58 -38.77
N TYR A 368 -17.83 17.34 -40.03
CA TYR A 368 -18.00 15.97 -40.53
C TYR A 368 -16.63 15.31 -40.65
N GLU A 369 -16.54 13.98 -40.46
CA GLU A 369 -15.27 13.25 -40.53
C GLU A 369 -14.54 13.46 -41.88
N ASN A 370 -15.29 13.43 -42.98
CA ASN A 370 -14.79 13.64 -44.34
C ASN A 370 -14.58 15.13 -44.72
N SER A 371 -14.77 16.08 -43.78
CA SER A 371 -14.63 17.52 -44.04
C SER A 371 -13.38 18.12 -43.40
N THR A 372 -12.60 18.87 -44.19
CA THR A 372 -11.53 19.75 -43.68
C THR A 372 -12.05 21.10 -43.17
N ASN A 373 -13.30 21.47 -43.49
CA ASN A 373 -13.91 22.72 -43.07
C ASN A 373 -14.83 22.50 -41.85
N PRO A 374 -14.69 23.29 -40.78
CA PRO A 374 -15.59 23.23 -39.64
C PRO A 374 -16.94 23.92 -39.94
N ILE A 375 -17.97 23.49 -39.22
CA ILE A 375 -19.29 24.12 -39.19
C ILE A 375 -19.20 25.37 -38.31
N ASN A 376 -19.37 26.54 -38.93
CA ASN A 376 -19.23 27.85 -38.27
C ASN A 376 -20.58 28.53 -37.94
N SER A 377 -21.70 27.93 -38.36
CA SER A 377 -23.04 28.35 -37.97
C SER A 377 -23.42 27.70 -36.63
N SER A 378 -23.63 28.52 -35.61
CA SER A 378 -24.21 28.10 -34.33
C SER A 378 -25.16 29.17 -33.80
N GLU A 379 -26.19 28.76 -33.07
CA GLU A 379 -27.10 29.66 -32.37
C GLU A 379 -26.71 29.74 -30.88
N SER A 380 -26.56 30.96 -30.36
CA SER A 380 -26.12 31.21 -28.98
C SER A 380 -27.31 31.57 -28.09
N PHE A 381 -27.42 30.94 -26.92
CA PHE A 381 -28.51 31.15 -25.98
C PHE A 381 -27.97 31.52 -24.59
N GLU A 382 -28.61 32.52 -23.98
CA GLU A 382 -28.32 33.00 -22.63
C GLU A 382 -29.63 33.03 -21.84
N GLU A 383 -29.74 32.12 -20.87
CA GLU A 383 -30.76 32.16 -19.83
C GLU A 383 -30.10 32.59 -18.50
N LYS A 384 -30.92 32.88 -17.48
CA LYS A 384 -30.46 33.45 -16.20
C LYS A 384 -29.30 32.68 -15.57
N ASP A 385 -29.34 31.35 -15.63
CA ASP A 385 -28.43 30.44 -14.92
C ASP A 385 -27.69 29.48 -15.88
N VAL A 386 -27.90 29.61 -17.20
CA VAL A 386 -27.37 28.71 -18.24
C VAL A 386 -26.92 29.52 -19.46
N SER A 387 -25.81 29.14 -20.08
CA SER A 387 -25.43 29.65 -21.40
C SER A 387 -24.98 28.51 -22.30
N SER A 388 -25.45 28.51 -23.55
CA SER A 388 -25.14 27.46 -24.52
C SER A 388 -24.92 27.94 -25.95
N ASN A 389 -24.24 27.11 -26.75
CA ASN A 389 -24.22 27.21 -28.21
C ASN A 389 -24.77 25.92 -28.82
N ILE A 390 -25.70 26.04 -29.77
CA ILE A 390 -26.25 24.94 -30.54
C ILE A 390 -25.60 24.91 -31.93
N TYR A 391 -25.13 23.73 -32.34
CA TYR A 391 -24.74 23.43 -33.72
C TYR A 391 -25.75 22.42 -34.28
N ASN A 392 -26.56 22.84 -35.25
CA ASN A 392 -27.41 21.93 -36.02
C ASN A 392 -26.58 21.23 -37.10
N VAL A 393 -26.68 19.90 -37.17
CA VAL A 393 -26.00 19.05 -38.16
C VAL A 393 -26.96 17.98 -38.67
N ILE A 394 -26.73 17.49 -39.89
CA ILE A 394 -27.56 16.47 -40.53
C ILE A 394 -26.66 15.30 -40.90
N LEU A 395 -26.91 14.12 -40.32
CA LEU A 395 -26.21 12.89 -40.69
C LEU A 395 -26.96 12.16 -41.81
N THR A 396 -26.22 11.56 -42.74
CA THR A 396 -26.71 10.77 -43.88
C THR A 396 -25.76 9.60 -44.15
N GLU A 397 -26.12 8.62 -44.98
CA GLU A 397 -25.17 7.53 -45.34
C GLU A 397 -23.87 8.06 -46.00
N ASP A 398 -23.96 9.15 -46.79
CA ASP A 398 -22.79 9.82 -47.39
C ASP A 398 -21.94 10.61 -46.38
N GLN A 399 -22.53 11.07 -45.28
CA GLN A 399 -21.87 11.81 -44.19
C GLN A 399 -22.33 11.27 -42.82
N PRO A 400 -21.95 10.03 -42.46
CA PRO A 400 -22.58 9.31 -41.36
C PRO A 400 -22.09 9.75 -39.99
N LYS A 401 -21.00 10.52 -39.91
CA LYS A 401 -20.27 10.83 -38.68
C LYS A 401 -19.91 12.31 -38.55
N ILE A 402 -20.24 12.87 -37.39
CA ILE A 402 -19.83 14.20 -36.93
C ILE A 402 -18.85 14.08 -35.76
N ILE A 403 -17.84 14.95 -35.74
CA ILE A 403 -16.80 15.01 -34.71
C ILE A 403 -16.80 16.42 -34.11
N VAL A 404 -16.87 16.47 -32.78
CA VAL A 404 -16.88 17.66 -31.94
C VAL A 404 -15.66 17.64 -31.05
N HIS A 405 -14.91 18.74 -31.01
CA HIS A 405 -13.91 18.96 -29.97
C HIS A 405 -14.25 20.25 -29.21
N LYS A 406 -14.57 20.13 -27.93
CA LYS A 406 -14.83 21.22 -26.98
C LYS A 406 -13.54 21.53 -26.21
N TYR A 407 -13.16 22.79 -26.18
CA TYR A 407 -11.97 23.30 -25.50
C TYR A 407 -12.41 24.29 -24.42
N VAL A 408 -12.09 24.02 -23.16
CA VAL A 408 -12.54 24.84 -22.02
C VAL A 408 -11.34 25.40 -21.26
N GLY A 409 -11.22 26.73 -21.25
CA GLY A 409 -10.28 27.44 -20.39
C GLY A 409 -10.91 27.71 -19.03
N ILE A 410 -10.21 27.37 -17.95
CA ILE A 410 -10.72 27.42 -16.56
C ILE A 410 -9.70 28.16 -15.68
N MET A 411 -10.00 29.40 -15.30
CA MET A 411 -9.07 30.28 -14.59
C MET A 411 -9.66 30.77 -13.26
N SER A 412 -9.09 30.32 -12.14
CA SER A 412 -9.41 30.83 -10.81
C SER A 412 -8.52 32.01 -10.40
N THR A 413 -9.02 32.84 -9.49
CA THR A 413 -8.25 33.91 -8.84
C THR A 413 -7.04 33.34 -8.09
N GLU A 414 -7.10 32.09 -7.62
CA GLU A 414 -5.98 31.40 -7.02
C GLU A 414 -4.86 31.20 -8.06
N PHE A 415 -5.18 30.60 -9.22
CA PHE A 415 -4.21 30.30 -10.29
C PHE A 415 -3.57 31.53 -10.94
N ASN A 416 -4.32 32.63 -11.06
CA ASN A 416 -3.86 33.82 -11.78
C ASN A 416 -2.73 34.55 -11.05
N LYS A 417 -1.50 34.43 -11.55
CA LYS A 417 -0.30 35.08 -10.97
C LYS A 417 -0.26 36.61 -11.13
N ASN A 418 -1.04 37.20 -12.04
CA ASN A 418 -0.90 38.60 -12.47
C ASN A 418 -2.08 39.50 -12.04
N LYS A 419 -2.69 39.24 -10.87
CA LYS A 419 -3.94 39.86 -10.38
C LYS A 419 -3.95 41.39 -10.37
N GLU A 420 -2.79 42.02 -10.24
CA GLU A 420 -2.62 43.48 -10.20
C GLU A 420 -2.53 44.14 -11.60
N GLN A 421 -2.40 43.36 -12.67
CA GLN A 421 -2.31 43.86 -14.04
C GLN A 421 -3.71 43.89 -14.68
N GLN A 422 -4.19 45.10 -14.99
CA GLN A 422 -5.58 45.35 -15.38
C GLN A 422 -6.05 44.59 -16.63
N ASP A 423 -5.13 44.20 -17.52
CA ASP A 423 -5.42 43.40 -18.72
C ASP A 423 -5.57 41.89 -18.45
N ASN A 424 -5.04 41.38 -17.33
CA ASN A 424 -4.97 39.94 -17.01
C ASN A 424 -6.17 39.45 -16.17
N THR A 425 -7.39 39.75 -16.62
CA THR A 425 -8.61 39.22 -15.98
C THR A 425 -8.74 37.70 -16.14
N ASN A 426 -9.33 37.01 -15.15
CA ASN A 426 -9.51 35.55 -15.20
C ASN A 426 -10.26 35.10 -16.47
N ILE A 427 -11.33 35.82 -16.85
CA ILE A 427 -12.09 35.57 -18.08
C ILE A 427 -11.28 35.82 -19.35
N GLY A 428 -10.41 36.85 -19.37
CA GLY A 428 -9.49 37.09 -20.48
C GLY A 428 -8.48 35.96 -20.66
N LEU A 429 -7.93 35.43 -19.57
CA LEU A 429 -7.01 34.29 -19.59
C LEU A 429 -7.71 32.99 -19.98
N ALA A 430 -8.88 32.69 -19.42
CA ALA A 430 -9.71 31.54 -19.79
C ALA A 430 -10.04 31.54 -21.29
N LYS A 431 -10.52 32.68 -21.81
CA LYS A 431 -10.77 32.92 -23.23
C LYS A 431 -9.52 32.72 -24.09
N MET A 432 -8.38 33.26 -23.67
CA MET A 432 -7.11 33.10 -24.39
C MET A 432 -6.70 31.62 -24.50
N ILE A 433 -6.83 30.86 -23.41
CA ILE A 433 -6.47 29.43 -23.37
C ILE A 433 -7.39 28.61 -24.27
N ALA A 434 -8.70 28.83 -24.21
CA ALA A 434 -9.66 28.14 -25.07
C ALA A 434 -9.46 28.47 -26.56
N LEU A 435 -9.34 29.76 -26.92
CA LEU A 435 -9.21 30.19 -28.32
C LEU A 435 -7.86 29.81 -28.94
N ASN A 436 -6.76 29.80 -28.17
CA ASN A 436 -5.47 29.28 -28.65
C ASN A 436 -5.50 27.74 -28.84
N SER A 437 -6.40 27.05 -28.13
CA SER A 437 -6.57 25.59 -28.23
C SER A 437 -7.52 25.18 -29.35
N LYS A 438 -8.49 26.03 -29.70
CA LYS A 438 -9.51 25.77 -30.73
C LYS A 438 -8.89 25.32 -32.06
N GLY A 439 -9.20 24.09 -32.47
CA GLY A 439 -8.72 23.49 -33.72
C GLY A 439 -7.33 22.83 -33.65
N ASN A 440 -6.70 22.78 -32.48
CA ASN A 440 -5.34 22.20 -32.30
C ASN A 440 -5.33 20.80 -31.64
N TYR A 441 -6.45 20.07 -31.67
CA TYR A 441 -6.67 18.76 -30.99
C TYR A 441 -5.45 17.83 -31.00
N GLU A 442 -4.97 17.40 -32.18
CA GLU A 442 -3.84 16.46 -32.34
C GLU A 442 -2.56 16.93 -31.62
N LYS A 443 -2.26 18.23 -31.69
CA LYS A 443 -1.08 18.83 -31.08
C LYS A 443 -1.22 18.87 -29.55
N LEU A 444 -2.41 19.20 -29.06
CA LEU A 444 -2.74 19.20 -27.64
C LEU A 444 -2.64 17.78 -27.08
N LEU A 445 -3.34 16.81 -27.69
CA LEU A 445 -3.29 15.39 -27.36
C LEU A 445 -1.85 14.86 -27.32
N SER A 446 -1.05 15.14 -28.36
CA SER A 446 0.37 14.77 -28.41
C SER A 446 1.17 15.35 -27.25
N SER A 447 0.96 16.63 -26.89
CA SER A 447 1.67 17.28 -25.79
C SER A 447 1.18 16.84 -24.40
N HIS A 448 -0.10 16.46 -24.28
CA HIS A 448 -0.71 15.90 -23.07
C HIS A 448 -0.17 14.48 -22.81
N LYS A 449 -0.21 13.58 -23.81
CA LYS A 449 0.38 12.23 -23.71
C LYS A 449 1.89 12.30 -23.43
N ARG A 450 2.61 13.23 -24.06
CA ARG A 450 4.04 13.42 -23.81
C ARG A 450 4.33 13.83 -22.36
N ALA A 451 3.57 14.78 -21.80
CA ALA A 451 3.76 15.23 -20.43
C ALA A 451 3.46 14.14 -19.37
N TRP A 452 2.57 13.19 -19.65
CA TRP A 452 2.39 12.00 -18.81
C TRP A 452 3.52 10.98 -18.99
N TYR A 453 3.93 10.69 -20.23
CA TYR A 453 5.07 9.82 -20.52
C TYR A 453 6.35 10.31 -19.83
N ASP A 454 6.60 11.63 -19.82
CA ASP A 454 7.75 12.23 -19.13
C ASP A 454 7.68 12.10 -17.60
N LEU A 455 6.49 12.03 -17.00
CA LEU A 455 6.33 11.73 -15.58
C LEU A 455 6.57 10.24 -15.26
N TYR A 456 6.02 9.33 -16.08
CA TYR A 456 6.22 7.90 -15.87
C TYR A 456 7.67 7.45 -16.09
N ASN A 457 8.44 8.10 -16.97
CA ASN A 457 9.87 7.86 -17.13
C ASN A 457 10.67 8.03 -15.83
N ASP A 458 10.18 8.82 -14.87
CA ASP A 458 10.82 9.09 -13.59
C ASP A 458 10.36 8.15 -12.46
N ALA A 459 9.43 7.24 -12.70
CA ALA A 459 8.82 6.41 -11.65
C ALA A 459 8.28 5.06 -12.17
N PHE A 460 8.96 3.97 -11.80
CA PHE A 460 8.45 2.61 -12.03
C PHE A 460 8.53 1.76 -10.76
N ILE A 461 7.48 0.97 -10.54
CA ILE A 461 7.41 -0.11 -9.55
C ILE A 461 7.10 -1.38 -10.34
N GLU A 462 7.94 -2.40 -10.15
CA GLU A 462 7.84 -3.71 -10.78
C GLU A 462 7.57 -4.78 -9.70
N ILE A 463 6.56 -5.61 -9.93
CA ILE A 463 6.20 -6.80 -9.13
C ILE A 463 5.84 -7.91 -10.14
N PRO A 464 6.83 -8.64 -10.69
CA PRO A 464 6.62 -9.51 -11.85
C PRO A 464 5.60 -10.62 -11.60
N SER A 465 5.60 -11.20 -10.40
CA SER A 465 4.69 -12.28 -10.00
C SER A 465 3.29 -11.82 -9.59
N ASP A 466 3.02 -10.52 -9.46
CA ASP A 466 1.71 -10.05 -8.96
C ASP A 466 1.16 -8.88 -9.78
N SER A 467 0.23 -9.22 -10.68
CA SER A 467 -0.48 -8.28 -11.54
C SER A 467 -1.47 -7.41 -10.80
N LEU A 468 -2.03 -7.83 -9.66
CA LEU A 468 -2.96 -7.02 -8.87
C LEU A 468 -2.17 -5.94 -8.11
N LEU A 469 -1.10 -6.31 -7.43
CA LEU A 469 -0.27 -5.40 -6.66
C LEU A 469 0.50 -4.44 -7.59
N GLU A 470 0.98 -4.89 -8.74
CA GLU A 470 1.60 -4.02 -9.74
C GLU A 470 0.59 -3.05 -10.38
N MET A 471 -0.61 -3.52 -10.73
CA MET A 471 -1.73 -2.65 -11.15
C MET A 471 -2.06 -1.62 -10.06
N THR A 472 -2.17 -2.05 -8.80
CA THR A 472 -2.49 -1.16 -7.67
C THR A 472 -1.39 -0.14 -7.41
N ALA A 473 -0.12 -0.49 -7.65
CA ALA A 473 1.00 0.45 -7.56
C ALA A 473 0.94 1.49 -8.69
N ARG A 474 0.67 1.05 -9.92
CA ARG A 474 0.48 1.92 -11.10
C ARG A 474 -0.73 2.85 -10.94
N SER A 475 -1.87 2.34 -10.44
CA SER A 475 -3.08 3.12 -10.21
C SER A 475 -2.92 4.09 -9.04
N SER A 476 -2.25 3.67 -7.95
CA SER A 476 -1.95 4.56 -6.83
C SER A 476 -1.07 5.74 -7.25
N LEU A 477 -0.05 5.47 -8.07
CA LEU A 477 0.81 6.51 -8.62
C LEU A 477 0.04 7.42 -9.60
N PHE A 478 -0.81 6.84 -10.45
CA PHE A 478 -1.70 7.59 -11.34
C PHE A 478 -2.64 8.53 -10.57
N HIS A 479 -3.37 8.02 -9.57
CA HIS A 479 -4.36 8.79 -8.81
C HIS A 479 -3.71 9.92 -8.00
N LEU A 480 -2.53 9.68 -7.40
CA LEU A 480 -1.77 10.74 -6.75
C LEU A 480 -1.25 11.78 -7.76
N LEU A 481 -0.69 11.35 -8.91
CA LEU A 481 -0.21 12.28 -9.94
C LEU A 481 -1.35 13.09 -10.57
N ALA A 482 -2.50 12.48 -10.85
CA ALA A 482 -3.68 13.16 -11.40
C ALA A 482 -4.13 14.31 -10.50
N ASN A 483 -4.00 14.17 -9.18
CA ASN A 483 -4.38 15.18 -8.20
C ASN A 483 -3.24 16.12 -7.76
N THR A 484 -2.03 15.99 -8.33
CA THR A 484 -0.84 16.79 -7.94
C THR A 484 -0.05 17.35 -9.14
N ARG A 485 0.83 18.32 -8.88
CA ARG A 485 1.62 19.06 -9.89
C ARG A 485 2.99 19.50 -9.37
N ASP A 486 3.94 19.59 -10.30
CA ASP A 486 5.37 19.87 -10.10
C ASP A 486 5.71 21.35 -9.93
N TYR A 487 4.80 22.26 -10.28
CA TYR A 487 4.92 23.71 -10.06
C TYR A 487 3.80 24.25 -9.16
N ASN A 488 4.10 25.38 -8.50
CA ASN A 488 3.15 26.09 -7.65
C ASN A 488 2.38 27.21 -8.36
N VAL A 489 1.12 27.34 -7.95
CA VAL A 489 0.14 28.36 -8.37
C VAL A 489 0.54 29.76 -7.90
N SER A 490 1.01 29.89 -6.66
CA SER A 490 1.96 30.92 -6.26
C SER A 490 2.99 30.28 -5.32
N SER A 491 4.24 30.73 -5.39
CA SER A 491 5.35 30.22 -4.56
C SER A 491 5.08 30.34 -3.06
N ASP A 492 4.25 31.33 -2.72
CA ASP A 492 3.77 31.76 -1.41
C ASP A 492 2.52 31.00 -0.91
N ARG A 493 1.92 30.10 -1.71
CA ARG A 493 0.70 29.34 -1.33
C ARG A 493 0.85 27.82 -1.26
N GLY A 494 1.70 27.22 -2.09
CA GLY A 494 1.84 25.75 -2.15
C GLY A 494 0.76 25.02 -2.94
N LEU A 495 0.65 23.71 -2.68
CA LEU A 495 -0.33 22.78 -3.26
C LEU A 495 -1.16 22.14 -2.13
N PRO A 496 -2.37 22.64 -1.82
CA PRO A 496 -3.30 21.90 -0.97
C PRO A 496 -3.81 20.65 -1.70
N VAL A 497 -3.70 19.50 -1.04
CA VAL A 497 -4.25 18.21 -1.51
C VAL A 497 -5.25 17.72 -0.48
N GLY A 498 -6.53 17.63 -0.88
CA GLY A 498 -7.59 17.08 -0.05
C GLY A 498 -7.69 15.55 -0.18
N VAL A 499 -8.30 14.91 0.81
CA VAL A 499 -8.40 13.44 0.96
C VAL A 499 -8.87 12.70 -0.31
N SER A 500 -9.79 13.30 -1.08
CA SER A 500 -10.33 12.74 -2.34
C SER A 500 -9.97 13.53 -3.61
N GLY A 501 -8.99 14.44 -3.51
CA GLY A 501 -8.43 15.19 -4.62
C GLY A 501 -9.39 16.18 -5.28
N LEU A 502 -9.44 16.16 -6.61
CA LEU A 502 -10.28 17.01 -7.46
C LEU A 502 -11.39 16.20 -8.16
N SER A 503 -11.86 15.13 -7.52
CA SER A 503 -12.85 14.18 -8.08
C SER A 503 -14.13 14.02 -7.25
N SER A 504 -14.18 14.66 -6.08
CA SER A 504 -15.14 14.41 -5.00
C SER A 504 -15.09 15.55 -3.98
N ASP A 505 -16.17 15.73 -3.23
CA ASP A 505 -16.23 16.64 -2.07
C ASP A 505 -16.35 15.93 -0.71
N SER A 506 -16.05 14.62 -0.65
CA SER A 506 -15.83 13.91 0.62
C SER A 506 -14.81 14.63 1.50
N TYR A 507 -15.00 14.60 2.82
CA TYR A 507 -14.27 15.44 3.79
C TYR A 507 -14.24 16.95 3.47
N GLY A 508 -15.18 17.44 2.65
CA GLY A 508 -15.21 18.83 2.20
C GLY A 508 -14.01 19.26 1.36
N GLY A 509 -13.21 18.32 0.83
CA GLY A 509 -11.93 18.61 0.16
C GLY A 509 -10.89 19.30 1.05
N MET A 510 -11.01 19.17 2.37
CA MET A 510 -10.07 19.74 3.35
C MET A 510 -8.75 18.97 3.37
N VAL A 511 -7.67 19.64 3.80
CA VAL A 511 -6.33 19.07 3.97
C VAL A 511 -6.15 18.63 5.42
N PHE A 512 -5.69 17.39 5.60
CA PHE A 512 -5.47 16.70 6.87
C PHE A 512 -4.01 16.20 6.95
N TRP A 513 -3.62 15.53 8.05
CA TRP A 513 -2.37 14.77 8.15
C TRP A 513 -2.20 13.72 7.03
N ASP A 514 -3.30 13.26 6.42
CA ASP A 514 -3.38 12.51 5.15
C ASP A 514 -2.38 12.98 4.09
N ALA A 515 -2.29 14.30 3.88
CA ALA A 515 -1.40 14.88 2.88
C ALA A 515 0.07 14.75 3.30
N ASP A 516 0.39 15.04 4.56
CA ASP A 516 1.75 15.14 5.09
C ASP A 516 2.39 13.75 5.37
N ILE A 517 1.59 12.79 5.84
CA ILE A 517 2.06 11.46 6.25
C ILE A 517 1.91 10.40 5.16
N TRP A 518 0.87 10.47 4.35
CA TRP A 518 0.49 9.36 3.47
C TRP A 518 0.76 9.68 2.00
N MET A 519 0.30 10.83 1.53
CA MET A 519 0.45 11.22 0.11
C MET A 519 1.84 11.79 -0.21
N GLU A 520 2.38 12.72 0.60
CA GLU A 520 3.69 13.35 0.35
C GLU A 520 4.83 12.31 0.35
N PRO A 521 4.99 11.43 1.36
CA PRO A 521 6.16 10.55 1.42
C PRO A 521 6.11 9.43 0.37
N ALA A 522 4.93 9.10 -0.16
CA ALA A 522 4.78 8.20 -1.31
C ALA A 522 5.31 8.82 -2.61
N LEU A 523 5.14 10.14 -2.79
CA LEU A 523 5.61 10.87 -3.97
C LEU A 523 7.08 11.28 -3.86
N LEU A 524 7.59 11.57 -2.66
CA LEU A 524 8.95 12.09 -2.42
C LEU A 524 10.08 11.26 -3.10
N PRO A 525 10.07 9.90 -3.13
CA PRO A 525 11.04 9.09 -3.89
C PRO A 525 11.12 9.35 -5.38
N PHE A 526 10.05 9.81 -6.03
CA PHE A 526 9.95 9.92 -7.48
C PHE A 526 9.77 11.36 -7.96
N PHE A 527 9.00 12.14 -7.22
CA PHE A 527 8.56 13.49 -7.57
C PHE A 527 8.83 14.46 -6.41
N PRO A 528 10.10 14.65 -6.00
CA PRO A 528 10.42 15.44 -4.81
C PRO A 528 9.97 16.90 -4.91
N ASN A 529 9.93 17.50 -6.12
CA ASN A 529 9.35 18.82 -6.35
C ASN A 529 7.83 18.87 -6.05
N VAL A 530 7.10 17.78 -6.29
CA VAL A 530 5.66 17.68 -5.98
C VAL A 530 5.47 17.58 -4.47
N ALA A 531 6.27 16.75 -3.80
CA ALA A 531 6.29 16.67 -2.34
C ALA A 531 6.65 18.04 -1.70
N GLN A 532 7.67 18.73 -2.21
CA GLN A 532 8.02 20.08 -1.80
C GLN A 532 6.85 21.07 -1.97
N ASN A 533 6.07 20.96 -3.06
CA ASN A 533 4.89 21.79 -3.27
C ASN A 533 3.78 21.53 -2.24
N MET A 534 3.62 20.29 -1.76
CA MET A 534 2.67 19.92 -0.71
C MET A 534 3.09 20.54 0.64
N ASN A 535 4.30 20.28 1.14
CA ASN A 535 4.81 20.96 2.35
C ASN A 535 4.83 22.50 2.22
N ASN A 536 5.04 23.06 1.02
CA ASN A 536 4.95 24.51 0.81
C ASN A 536 3.57 25.10 1.19
N TYR A 537 2.50 24.31 1.21
CA TYR A 537 1.20 24.73 1.74
C TYR A 537 1.19 24.84 3.28
N ARG A 538 1.85 23.91 3.99
CA ARG A 538 2.06 23.99 5.44
C ARG A 538 2.99 25.13 5.84
N ASN A 539 3.99 25.44 5.00
CA ASN A 539 4.84 26.62 5.14
C ASN A 539 4.03 27.93 4.93
N ALA A 540 3.23 28.01 3.86
CA ALA A 540 2.37 29.16 3.58
C ALA A 540 1.35 29.46 4.70
N THR A 541 0.83 28.40 5.33
CA THR A 541 -0.13 28.50 6.45
C THR A 541 0.54 28.62 7.83
N HIS A 542 1.87 28.54 7.92
CA HIS A 542 2.62 28.60 9.18
C HIS A 542 2.40 29.92 9.95
N SER A 543 2.21 31.04 9.25
CA SER A 543 1.89 32.32 9.87
C SER A 543 0.54 32.31 10.59
N GLN A 544 -0.49 31.65 10.02
CA GLN A 544 -1.75 31.42 10.70
C GLN A 544 -1.60 30.43 11.85
N ALA A 545 -0.81 29.37 11.70
CA ALA A 545 -0.55 28.42 12.79
C ALA A 545 0.03 29.11 14.05
N LYS A 546 0.75 30.23 13.89
CA LYS A 546 1.24 31.04 15.02
C LYS A 546 0.14 31.88 15.66
N LEU A 547 -0.72 32.51 14.87
CA LEU A 547 -1.91 33.23 15.35
C LEU A 547 -2.91 32.28 16.03
N ASN A 548 -3.00 31.03 15.56
CA ASN A 548 -3.76 29.95 16.18
C ASN A 548 -3.23 29.64 17.59
N ALA A 549 -1.90 29.53 17.78
CA ALA A 549 -1.32 29.28 19.09
C ALA A 549 -1.56 30.46 20.05
N GLU A 550 -1.35 31.69 19.56
CA GLU A 550 -1.60 32.93 20.30
C GLU A 550 -3.07 33.06 20.76
N LYS A 551 -4.04 32.69 19.90
CA LYS A 551 -5.49 32.66 20.21
C LYS A 551 -5.83 31.80 21.43
N TYR A 552 -5.12 30.69 21.64
CA TYR A 552 -5.28 29.79 22.80
C TYR A 552 -4.25 30.05 23.91
N GLY A 553 -3.48 31.14 23.85
CA GLY A 553 -2.54 31.55 24.88
C GLY A 553 -1.20 30.78 24.91
N TYR A 554 -0.90 30.00 23.86
CA TYR A 554 0.34 29.24 23.75
C TYR A 554 1.41 29.97 22.91
N PRO A 555 2.71 29.79 23.23
CA PRO A 555 3.79 30.19 22.34
C PRO A 555 3.92 29.21 21.16
N GLY A 556 4.67 29.60 20.12
CA GLY A 556 5.02 28.71 19.02
C GLY A 556 4.00 28.73 17.88
N ALA A 557 3.61 27.57 17.39
CA ALA A 557 2.66 27.39 16.30
C ALA A 557 1.84 26.11 16.48
N ILE A 558 0.58 26.12 16.02
CA ILE A 558 -0.34 24.99 16.05
C ILE A 558 -1.22 24.96 14.80
N TYR A 559 -1.22 23.85 14.08
CA TYR A 559 -2.03 23.66 12.87
C TYR A 559 -3.44 23.16 13.26
N PRO A 560 -4.50 23.56 12.54
CA PRO A 560 -5.83 22.98 12.74
C PRO A 560 -5.89 21.58 12.13
N TRP A 561 -6.67 20.70 12.75
CA TRP A 561 -6.88 19.32 12.29
C TRP A 561 -7.35 19.27 10.84
N THR A 562 -8.45 19.97 10.54
CA THR A 562 -8.89 20.24 9.18
C THR A 562 -8.36 21.60 8.72
N SER A 563 -7.80 21.65 7.51
CA SER A 563 -7.21 22.86 6.95
C SER A 563 -7.69 23.10 5.52
N GLY A 564 -7.56 24.34 5.06
CA GLY A 564 -8.06 24.76 3.75
C GLY A 564 -7.50 26.11 3.32
N LYS A 565 -8.38 27.06 3.00
CA LYS A 565 -8.00 28.38 2.47
C LYS A 565 -7.25 29.22 3.50
N TYR A 566 -7.74 29.25 4.74
CA TYR A 566 -7.24 30.14 5.78
C TYR A 566 -6.45 29.42 6.88
N ALA A 567 -6.66 28.11 7.11
CA ALA A 567 -5.96 27.31 8.14
C ALA A 567 -6.12 27.85 9.59
N ASN A 568 -7.31 28.37 9.89
CA ASN A 568 -7.72 28.92 11.18
C ASN A 568 -8.48 27.87 12.03
N CYS A 569 -8.35 27.93 13.36
CA CYS A 569 -9.06 27.02 14.26
C CYS A 569 -10.55 27.39 14.40
N THR A 570 -11.41 26.84 13.55
CA THR A 570 -12.86 27.16 13.47
C THR A 570 -13.67 26.00 12.89
N SER A 571 -14.95 25.88 13.29
CA SER A 571 -15.85 24.78 12.92
C SER A 571 -15.16 23.40 13.06
N THR A 572 -15.07 22.60 11.99
CA THR A 572 -14.47 21.25 12.03
C THR A 572 -12.97 21.20 12.28
N GLY A 573 -12.26 22.34 12.31
CA GLY A 573 -10.82 22.41 12.56
C GLY A 573 -10.48 22.85 13.98
N PRO A 574 -10.52 21.97 14.99
CA PRO A 574 -9.89 22.26 16.28
C PRO A 574 -8.37 22.36 16.10
N CYS A 575 -7.72 23.11 17.00
CA CYS A 575 -6.27 23.12 17.15
C CYS A 575 -5.83 22.62 18.53
N VAL A 576 -6.69 22.76 19.53
CA VAL A 576 -6.44 22.34 20.91
C VAL A 576 -7.48 21.32 21.33
N ASP A 577 -7.14 20.58 22.38
CA ASP A 577 -7.99 19.62 23.08
C ASP A 577 -8.45 18.41 22.23
N TYR A 578 -7.68 18.08 21.19
CA TYR A 578 -7.95 17.05 20.18
C TYR A 578 -6.64 16.45 19.60
N GLU A 579 -6.60 16.03 18.33
CA GLU A 579 -5.47 15.40 17.61
C GLU A 579 -4.26 16.36 17.42
N TYR A 580 -3.45 16.52 18.48
CA TYR A 580 -2.27 17.38 18.47
C TYR A 580 -1.10 16.84 17.61
N HIS A 581 -1.08 15.55 17.25
CA HIS A 581 0.04 14.95 16.50
C HIS A 581 0.25 15.55 15.11
N ILE A 582 -0.76 16.21 14.52
CA ILE A 582 -0.63 16.94 13.25
C ILE A 582 0.55 17.94 13.24
N ASN A 583 0.92 18.49 14.40
CA ASN A 583 2.10 19.36 14.56
C ASN A 583 3.44 18.62 14.42
N VAL A 584 3.49 17.33 14.77
CA VAL A 584 4.63 16.42 14.55
C VAL A 584 4.64 15.95 13.10
N ASP A 585 3.48 15.67 12.52
CA ASP A 585 3.32 15.16 11.17
C ASP A 585 3.81 16.16 10.11
N VAL A 586 3.35 17.41 10.21
CA VAL A 586 3.79 18.53 9.36
C VAL A 586 5.30 18.79 9.51
N ALA A 587 5.84 18.61 10.72
CA ALA A 587 7.27 18.71 10.97
C ALA A 587 8.06 17.54 10.34
N MET A 588 7.51 16.32 10.37
CA MET A 588 8.12 15.12 9.79
C MET A 588 8.15 15.17 8.27
N ALA A 589 7.06 15.58 7.61
CA ALA A 589 6.98 15.81 6.17
C ALA A 589 8.08 16.77 5.71
N SER A 590 8.09 17.98 6.30
CA SER A 590 9.07 19.02 6.04
C SER A 590 10.53 18.61 6.29
N PHE A 591 10.78 17.76 7.27
CA PHE A 591 12.11 17.22 7.54
C PHE A 591 12.47 16.04 6.62
N SER A 592 11.50 15.24 6.16
CA SER A 592 11.72 14.16 5.21
C SER A 592 12.22 14.67 3.86
N ILE A 593 11.69 15.82 3.39
CA ILE A 593 12.19 16.54 2.22
C ILE A 593 13.66 16.93 2.43
N TYR A 594 14.01 17.51 3.59
CA TYR A 594 15.41 17.80 3.91
C TYR A 594 16.30 16.54 3.90
N LEU A 595 15.83 15.43 4.47
CA LEU A 595 16.59 14.18 4.50
C LEU A 595 16.76 13.56 3.10
N ASN A 596 15.77 13.71 2.21
CA ASN A 596 15.86 13.34 0.79
C ASN A 596 16.90 14.19 0.05
N GLY A 597 16.88 15.52 0.23
CA GLY A 597 17.93 16.42 -0.23
C GLY A 597 18.01 16.65 -1.74
N HIS A 598 16.88 16.79 -2.43
CA HIS A 598 16.86 17.18 -3.86
C HIS A 598 17.39 18.60 -4.11
N GLU A 599 17.42 19.03 -5.38
CA GLU A 599 17.96 20.32 -5.81
C GLU A 599 17.27 21.50 -5.09
N GLY A 600 18.06 22.35 -4.44
CA GLY A 600 17.58 23.44 -3.59
C GLY A 600 17.33 23.06 -2.12
N ILE A 601 17.57 21.81 -1.71
CA ILE A 601 17.29 21.32 -0.35
C ILE A 601 18.59 21.08 0.45
N ASP A 602 19.09 22.14 1.06
CA ASP A 602 20.30 22.19 1.87
C ASP A 602 20.06 22.82 3.27
N ASP A 603 21.13 23.31 3.92
CA ASP A 603 21.08 23.98 5.23
C ASP A 603 20.23 25.28 5.19
N GLU A 604 20.02 25.92 4.03
CA GLU A 604 19.17 27.12 3.93
C GLU A 604 17.68 26.74 3.90
N TYR A 605 17.30 25.69 3.17
CA TYR A 605 15.94 25.11 3.26
C TYR A 605 15.65 24.64 4.70
N LEU A 606 16.61 23.95 5.32
CA LEU A 606 16.52 23.53 6.71
C LEU A 606 16.34 24.74 7.63
N ARG A 607 17.08 25.85 7.44
CA ARG A 607 17.00 27.05 8.28
C ARG A 607 15.75 27.89 8.09
N TYR A 608 15.25 28.01 6.86
CA TYR A 608 14.19 28.97 6.50
C TYR A 608 12.81 28.34 6.25
N THR A 609 12.70 27.01 6.08
CA THR A 609 11.42 26.30 5.91
C THR A 609 11.18 25.28 7.02
N THR A 610 12.08 24.31 7.20
CA THR A 610 11.86 23.21 8.17
C THR A 610 12.05 23.65 9.62
N TRP A 611 13.10 24.45 9.90
CA TRP A 611 13.43 24.91 11.25
C TRP A 611 12.36 25.80 11.91
N PRO A 612 11.74 26.78 11.23
CA PRO A 612 10.62 27.53 11.81
C PRO A 612 9.46 26.64 12.26
N ILE A 613 9.07 25.67 11.42
CA ILE A 613 8.02 24.69 11.71
C ILE A 613 8.38 23.88 12.97
N ILE A 614 9.54 23.20 12.96
CA ILE A 614 9.99 22.37 14.08
C ILE A 614 10.17 23.19 15.37
N LYS A 615 10.80 24.37 15.29
CA LYS A 615 11.07 25.25 16.44
C LYS A 615 9.79 25.77 17.06
N ASN A 616 8.81 26.19 16.26
CA ASN A 616 7.55 26.72 16.79
C ASN A 616 6.61 25.61 17.27
N ALA A 617 6.63 24.41 16.67
CA ALA A 617 5.94 23.24 17.24
C ALA A 617 6.60 22.78 18.57
N ALA A 618 7.94 22.73 18.63
CA ALA A 618 8.69 22.42 19.86
C ALA A 618 8.41 23.43 21.00
N GLN A 619 8.31 24.72 20.68
CA GLN A 619 7.92 25.77 21.64
C GLN A 619 6.49 25.59 22.15
N PHE A 620 5.53 25.25 21.27
CA PHE A 620 4.17 24.91 21.67
C PHE A 620 4.16 23.74 22.66
N PHE A 621 4.74 22.59 22.28
CA PHE A 621 4.74 21.40 23.13
C PHE A 621 5.47 21.61 24.47
N THR A 622 6.54 22.40 24.49
CA THR A 622 7.27 22.78 25.72
C THR A 622 6.41 23.58 26.72
N ALA A 623 5.34 24.23 26.26
CA ALA A 623 4.37 24.94 27.09
C ALA A 623 3.09 24.11 27.40
N TYR A 624 2.78 23.11 26.57
CA TYR A 624 1.62 22.22 26.73
C TYR A 624 1.87 21.08 27.73
N VAL A 625 3.04 20.42 27.67
CA VAL A 625 3.39 19.34 28.62
C VAL A 625 3.48 19.86 30.06
N LYS A 626 3.13 19.02 31.05
CA LYS A 626 3.21 19.39 32.48
C LYS A 626 4.02 18.36 33.24
N TYR A 627 4.92 18.81 34.09
CA TYR A 627 5.77 17.92 34.88
C TYR A 627 5.01 17.37 36.09
N ASN A 628 4.81 16.04 36.14
CA ASN A 628 4.22 15.35 37.27
C ASN A 628 5.32 14.96 38.27
N SER A 629 5.40 15.71 39.38
CA SER A 629 6.40 15.51 40.44
C SER A 629 6.25 14.19 41.22
N SER A 630 5.15 13.46 41.06
CA SER A 630 4.93 12.15 41.68
C SER A 630 5.45 11.00 40.81
N LEU A 631 5.40 11.17 39.48
CA LEU A 631 5.99 10.24 38.52
C LEU A 631 7.48 10.54 38.25
N GLY A 632 7.87 11.81 38.33
CA GLY A 632 9.18 12.30 37.89
C GLY A 632 9.30 12.48 36.38
N LEU A 633 8.15 12.63 35.69
CA LEU A 633 8.03 12.63 34.23
C LEU A 633 7.09 13.74 33.74
N TYR A 634 7.18 14.08 32.46
CA TYR A 634 6.24 14.98 31.78
C TYR A 634 5.01 14.23 31.24
N GLU A 635 3.84 14.82 31.42
CA GLU A 635 2.54 14.30 30.97
C GLU A 635 1.84 15.25 29.99
N THR A 636 0.92 14.69 29.20
CA THR A 636 0.00 15.38 28.28
C THR A 636 -1.44 15.05 28.64
N TYR A 637 -2.37 15.96 28.33
CA TYR A 637 -3.74 15.89 28.84
C TYR A 637 -4.75 16.39 27.83
N ASN A 638 -5.94 15.79 27.85
CA ASN A 638 -7.09 16.19 27.03
C ASN A 638 -6.72 16.25 25.54
N LEU A 639 -6.37 15.10 24.96
CA LEU A 639 -6.02 14.96 23.55
C LEU A 639 -6.73 13.77 22.92
N THR A 640 -6.74 13.72 21.60
CA THR A 640 -7.04 12.51 20.83
C THR A 640 -5.73 12.08 20.17
N ASP A 641 -5.48 10.76 20.14
CA ASP A 641 -4.39 10.14 19.39
C ASP A 641 -5.02 9.43 18.15
N PRO A 642 -4.24 8.93 17.18
CA PRO A 642 -4.78 8.39 15.91
C PRO A 642 -5.93 7.39 16.06
N ASP A 643 -6.05 6.64 17.16
CA ASP A 643 -7.31 5.98 17.51
C ASP A 643 -8.42 6.98 17.90
N GLU A 644 -9.10 7.55 16.91
CA GLU A 644 -10.26 8.44 17.10
C GLU A 644 -11.46 7.79 17.81
N PHE A 645 -11.43 6.50 18.19
CA PHE A 645 -12.40 5.95 19.14
C PHE A 645 -12.11 6.40 20.59
N ALA A 646 -10.87 6.79 20.91
CA ALA A 646 -10.40 7.18 22.24
C ALA A 646 -10.19 8.70 22.38
N ASN A 647 -11.27 9.47 22.42
CA ASN A 647 -11.21 10.95 22.48
C ASN A 647 -10.96 11.53 23.88
N HIS A 648 -10.30 12.70 23.91
CA HIS A 648 -10.06 13.52 25.12
C HIS A 648 -9.32 12.76 26.26
N ILE A 649 -8.44 11.85 25.90
CA ILE A 649 -7.62 11.04 26.80
C ILE A 649 -6.39 11.81 27.33
N ASN A 650 -5.61 11.17 28.20
CA ASN A 650 -4.35 11.70 28.72
C ASN A 650 -3.19 10.79 28.32
N ASN A 651 -2.00 11.36 28.11
CA ASN A 651 -0.77 10.64 27.75
C ASN A 651 -0.93 9.71 26.53
N GLY A 652 -1.41 10.25 25.41
CA GLY A 652 -1.38 9.55 24.11
C GLY A 652 0.03 9.07 23.78
N ALA A 653 0.21 7.78 23.51
CA ALA A 653 1.51 7.19 23.26
C ALA A 653 2.10 7.62 21.91
N PHE A 654 1.30 7.73 20.86
CA PHE A 654 1.78 8.23 19.57
C PHE A 654 2.11 9.72 19.67
N THR A 655 1.23 10.56 20.20
CA THR A 655 1.50 11.98 20.43
C THR A 655 2.73 12.17 21.33
N ASN A 656 2.90 11.42 22.42
CA ASN A 656 4.05 11.59 23.32
C ASN A 656 5.36 11.09 22.71
N ALA A 657 5.34 10.00 21.93
CA ALA A 657 6.49 9.57 21.14
C ALA A 657 6.82 10.59 20.02
N GLY A 658 5.80 11.21 19.43
CA GLY A 658 5.91 12.28 18.46
C GLY A 658 6.57 13.53 19.05
N ILE A 659 6.08 14.01 20.20
CA ILE A 659 6.69 15.12 20.97
C ILE A 659 8.14 14.80 21.33
N LYS A 660 8.40 13.60 21.87
CA LYS A 660 9.76 13.13 22.20
C LYS A 660 10.71 13.23 21.01
N THR A 661 10.25 12.78 19.84
CA THR A 661 11.01 12.75 18.59
C THR A 661 11.20 14.15 18.01
N LEU A 662 10.15 14.97 17.97
CA LEU A 662 10.17 16.36 17.51
C LEU A 662 11.11 17.25 18.34
N LEU A 663 11.10 17.11 19.67
CA LEU A 663 12.01 17.85 20.55
C LEU A 663 13.47 17.39 20.38
N LYS A 664 13.70 16.12 20.02
CA LYS A 664 15.01 15.64 19.60
C LYS A 664 15.43 16.28 18.27
N TRP A 665 14.56 16.32 17.26
CA TRP A 665 14.83 17.00 15.98
C TRP A 665 15.12 18.48 16.18
N ALA A 666 14.35 19.19 17.03
CA ALA A 666 14.61 20.58 17.37
C ALA A 666 15.99 20.79 18.02
N THR A 667 16.42 19.83 18.85
CA THR A 667 17.76 19.83 19.45
C THR A 667 18.85 19.55 18.41
N ASP A 668 18.71 18.51 17.59
CA ASP A 668 19.69 18.12 16.58
C ASP A 668 19.87 19.20 15.49
N ILE A 669 18.76 19.68 14.92
CA ILE A 669 18.72 20.70 13.86
C ILE A 669 19.23 22.04 14.39
N GLY A 670 18.82 22.44 15.61
CA GLY A 670 19.29 23.68 16.22
C GLY A 670 20.81 23.69 16.40
N ASN A 671 21.39 22.60 16.91
CA ASN A 671 22.84 22.46 17.01
C ASN A 671 23.53 22.45 15.62
N HIS A 672 22.99 21.69 14.66
CA HIS A 672 23.54 21.63 13.29
C HIS A 672 23.54 23.00 12.60
N LEU A 673 22.49 23.80 12.77
CA LEU A 673 22.36 25.14 12.19
C LEU A 673 23.10 26.23 12.98
N GLY A 674 23.63 25.94 14.17
CA GLY A 674 24.23 26.94 15.07
C GLY A 674 23.21 27.90 15.70
N GLU A 675 21.96 27.45 15.83
CA GLU A 675 20.84 28.20 16.41
C GLU A 675 20.75 28.04 17.93
N VAL A 676 19.98 28.91 18.59
CA VAL A 676 19.71 28.79 20.04
C VAL A 676 18.73 27.65 20.28
N VAL A 677 19.20 26.61 20.97
CA VAL A 677 18.44 25.45 21.46
C VAL A 677 17.95 25.72 22.89
N ASP A 678 16.69 25.40 23.19
CA ASP A 678 16.18 25.42 24.57
C ASP A 678 16.61 24.14 25.30
N PRO A 679 17.32 24.20 26.45
CA PRO A 679 17.71 23.01 27.20
C PRO A 679 16.52 22.13 27.62
N LYS A 680 15.32 22.70 27.79
CA LYS A 680 14.10 21.94 28.11
C LYS A 680 13.72 20.93 27.05
N TRP A 681 14.07 21.13 25.78
CA TRP A 681 13.73 20.17 24.72
C TRP A 681 14.40 18.82 24.96
N SER A 682 15.67 18.83 25.41
CA SER A 682 16.39 17.60 25.78
C SER A 682 15.88 16.99 27.08
N GLU A 683 15.46 17.82 28.05
CA GLU A 683 14.85 17.39 29.31
C GLU A 683 13.51 16.65 29.07
N ILE A 684 12.58 17.30 28.38
CA ILE A 684 11.25 16.75 28.06
C ILE A 684 11.37 15.58 27.09
N SER A 685 12.22 15.64 26.05
CA SER A 685 12.44 14.52 25.13
C SER A 685 12.92 13.27 25.87
N LYS A 686 13.79 13.42 26.87
CA LYS A 686 14.23 12.29 27.68
C LYS A 686 13.10 11.77 28.57
N ASP A 687 12.48 12.66 29.36
CA ASP A 687 11.65 12.32 30.53
C ASP A 687 10.13 12.54 30.33
N ILE A 688 9.61 12.51 29.10
CA ILE A 688 8.16 12.43 28.81
C ILE A 688 7.63 10.99 28.96
N TYR A 689 6.45 10.87 29.57
CA TYR A 689 5.80 9.60 29.90
C TYR A 689 5.12 8.97 28.67
N ILE A 690 5.38 7.69 28.43
CA ILE A 690 4.65 6.82 27.51
C ILE A 690 4.01 5.72 28.36
N PRO A 691 2.67 5.56 28.36
CA PRO A 691 2.01 4.62 29.25
C PRO A 691 2.27 3.16 28.86
N ARG A 692 2.35 2.28 29.88
CA ARG A 692 2.72 0.86 29.76
C ARG A 692 1.81 -0.04 30.61
N SER A 693 1.50 -1.22 30.10
CA SER A 693 0.83 -2.29 30.85
C SER A 693 1.81 -2.99 31.82
N SER A 694 1.27 -3.82 32.71
CA SER A 694 2.05 -4.73 33.55
C SER A 694 2.82 -5.81 32.77
N SER A 695 2.41 -6.11 31.53
CA SER A 695 3.11 -7.02 30.60
C SER A 695 4.13 -6.32 29.70
N ASN A 696 4.33 -5.00 29.92
CA ASN A 696 5.20 -4.07 29.19
C ASN A 696 4.74 -3.69 27.76
N ILE A 697 3.49 -3.97 27.41
CA ILE A 697 2.85 -3.49 26.17
C ILE A 697 2.62 -1.97 26.29
N THR A 698 2.86 -1.19 25.24
CA THR A 698 2.49 0.23 25.16
C THR A 698 0.96 0.34 25.24
N LEU A 699 0.45 1.27 26.03
CA LEU A 699 -0.97 1.62 25.96
C LEU A 699 -1.15 2.79 24.98
N GLU A 700 -2.24 2.88 24.20
CA GLU A 700 -2.52 4.13 23.47
C GLU A 700 -2.62 5.31 24.46
N TYR A 701 -3.20 5.12 25.64
CA TYR A 701 -3.44 6.20 26.59
C TYR A 701 -3.44 5.78 28.07
N SER A 702 -3.25 6.75 28.98
CA SER A 702 -3.37 6.53 30.43
C SER A 702 -4.80 6.07 30.79
N GLY A 703 -4.93 4.82 31.21
CA GLY A 703 -6.22 4.23 31.64
C GLY A 703 -6.91 3.35 30.60
N MET A 704 -6.28 3.13 29.44
CA MET A 704 -6.64 2.06 28.50
C MET A 704 -6.76 0.71 29.24
N ASN A 705 -7.75 -0.09 28.86
CA ASN A 705 -8.00 -1.42 29.43
C ASN A 705 -8.16 -2.47 28.31
N SER A 706 -8.23 -3.75 28.66
CA SER A 706 -8.19 -4.84 27.67
C SER A 706 -9.46 -5.02 26.82
N SER A 707 -10.51 -4.20 26.99
CA SER A 707 -11.74 -4.27 26.18
C SER A 707 -11.73 -3.35 24.94
N VAL A 708 -10.63 -2.65 24.67
CA VAL A 708 -10.53 -1.68 23.56
C VAL A 708 -10.43 -2.37 22.19
N GLU A 709 -11.10 -1.77 21.21
CA GLU A 709 -11.03 -2.02 19.77
C GLU A 709 -10.53 -0.72 19.13
N ILE A 710 -9.59 -0.80 18.18
CA ILE A 710 -8.86 0.37 17.66
C ILE A 710 -9.39 0.73 16.27
N LYS A 711 -9.64 2.01 16.00
CA LYS A 711 -10.06 2.49 14.67
C LYS A 711 -9.00 2.22 13.61
N GLN A 712 -7.76 2.62 13.87
CA GLN A 712 -6.66 2.61 12.90
C GLN A 712 -5.30 2.40 13.57
N ALA A 713 -4.24 2.30 12.77
CA ALA A 713 -2.88 2.13 13.31
C ALA A 713 -2.48 3.33 14.19
N ASP A 714 -2.25 3.09 15.49
CA ASP A 714 -1.86 4.10 16.48
C ASP A 714 -0.43 3.83 16.98
N VAL A 715 -0.25 3.01 18.03
CA VAL A 715 1.08 2.66 18.57
C VAL A 715 2.02 2.09 17.50
N THR A 716 1.50 1.37 16.50
CA THR A 716 2.30 0.86 15.39
C THR A 716 2.93 1.99 14.54
N LEU A 717 2.37 3.20 14.52
CA LEU A 717 2.96 4.38 13.87
C LEU A 717 4.29 4.80 14.50
N MET A 718 4.52 4.46 15.79
CA MET A 718 5.81 4.67 16.46
C MET A 718 6.94 3.87 15.79
N VAL A 719 6.61 2.75 15.14
CA VAL A 719 7.54 1.96 14.31
C VAL A 719 7.74 2.65 12.97
N TYR A 720 6.62 2.98 12.29
CA TYR A 720 6.61 3.59 10.97
C TYR A 720 5.32 4.40 10.76
N PRO A 721 5.37 5.70 10.37
CA PRO A 721 6.53 6.39 9.82
C PRO A 721 7.45 7.08 10.84
N LEU A 722 7.04 7.24 12.10
CA LEU A 722 7.78 8.04 13.09
C LEU A 722 9.21 7.56 13.36
N GLY A 723 9.47 6.25 13.24
CA GLY A 723 10.81 5.67 13.39
C GLY A 723 11.39 5.80 14.80
N TYR A 724 10.53 5.98 15.81
CA TYR A 724 10.90 6.15 17.23
C TYR A 724 11.65 4.93 17.77
N ILE A 725 11.26 3.73 17.35
CA ILE A 725 11.87 2.47 17.76
C ILE A 725 13.13 2.20 16.94
N ASN A 726 14.29 2.41 17.55
CA ASN A 726 15.59 2.23 16.91
C ASN A 726 16.73 1.74 17.85
N ASP A 727 16.39 1.26 19.05
CA ASP A 727 17.31 0.60 19.99
C ASP A 727 16.78 -0.78 20.46
N GLU A 728 17.71 -1.68 20.78
CA GLU A 728 17.52 -3.05 21.26
C GLU A 728 16.63 -3.11 22.52
N SER A 729 16.76 -2.09 23.40
CA SER A 729 16.00 -2.00 24.66
C SER A 729 14.49 -1.79 24.47
N ILE A 730 14.07 -1.23 23.32
CA ILE A 730 12.67 -0.95 22.97
C ILE A 730 12.12 -2.00 21.99
N LEU A 731 12.99 -2.62 21.20
CA LEU A 731 12.67 -3.56 20.12
C LEU A 731 11.75 -4.72 20.55
N ASN A 732 12.06 -5.39 21.68
CA ASN A 732 11.22 -6.48 22.22
C ASN A 732 9.83 -6.01 22.65
N ASN A 733 9.68 -4.73 22.99
CA ASN A 733 8.38 -4.15 23.32
C ASN A 733 7.62 -3.81 22.03
N ALA A 734 8.29 -3.25 21.02
CA ALA A 734 7.68 -2.96 19.71
C ALA A 734 7.10 -4.20 19.03
N ILE A 735 7.73 -5.38 19.17
CA ILE A 735 7.20 -6.65 18.66
C ILE A 735 5.97 -7.10 19.47
N LYS A 736 5.98 -6.95 20.81
CA LYS A 736 4.80 -7.20 21.64
C LYS A 736 3.63 -6.26 21.29
N ASP A 737 3.95 -4.98 21.08
CA ASP A 737 3.00 -3.94 20.72
C ASP A 737 2.37 -4.29 19.35
N LEU A 738 3.19 -4.62 18.34
CA LEU A 738 2.73 -5.14 17.05
C LEU A 738 1.77 -6.32 17.21
N TYR A 739 2.18 -7.39 17.91
CA TYR A 739 1.34 -8.59 18.11
C TYR A 739 0.03 -8.31 18.86
N TYR A 740 0.07 -7.46 19.89
CA TYR A 740 -1.14 -7.08 20.61
C TYR A 740 -2.09 -6.29 19.69
N TYR A 741 -1.57 -5.27 19.00
CA TYR A 741 -2.39 -4.39 18.17
C TYR A 741 -2.89 -5.03 16.87
N SER A 742 -2.20 -6.06 16.36
CA SER A 742 -2.68 -6.90 15.26
C SER A 742 -4.00 -7.61 15.57
N GLU A 743 -4.27 -7.95 16.83
CA GLU A 743 -5.54 -8.57 17.25
C GLU A 743 -6.64 -7.55 17.62
N ARG A 744 -6.36 -6.24 17.58
CA ARG A 744 -7.27 -5.17 18.07
C ARG A 744 -7.75 -4.18 17.01
N GLN A 745 -7.19 -4.19 15.80
CA GLN A 745 -7.68 -3.35 14.72
C GLN A 745 -9.14 -3.70 14.38
N SER A 746 -10.00 -2.71 14.28
CA SER A 746 -11.38 -2.89 13.83
C SER A 746 -11.43 -3.37 12.38
N ALA A 747 -12.35 -4.28 12.07
CA ALA A 747 -12.52 -4.82 10.73
C ALA A 747 -12.93 -3.74 9.70
N SER A 748 -13.62 -2.69 10.16
CA SER A 748 -14.06 -1.53 9.35
C SER A 748 -13.14 -0.30 9.45
N GLY A 749 -11.95 -0.46 10.07
CA GLY A 749 -10.93 0.57 10.15
C GLY A 749 -10.39 1.00 8.77
N PRO A 750 -9.89 2.24 8.61
CA PRO A 750 -9.54 2.80 7.32
C PRO A 750 -8.29 2.19 6.68
N ALA A 751 -8.26 2.21 5.35
CA ALA A 751 -7.27 1.57 4.47
C ALA A 751 -5.79 1.90 4.77
N MET A 752 -5.53 3.06 5.37
CA MET A 752 -4.20 3.51 5.81
C MET A 752 -3.57 2.63 6.90
N THR A 753 -4.39 1.85 7.62
CA THR A 753 -3.97 1.00 8.75
C THR A 753 -2.93 -0.05 8.37
N TYR A 754 -3.28 -1.00 7.49
CA TYR A 754 -2.43 -2.16 7.22
C TYR A 754 -1.09 -1.87 6.51
N PRO A 755 -0.93 -0.83 5.67
CA PRO A 755 0.37 -0.34 5.21
C PRO A 755 1.42 -0.12 6.31
N VAL A 756 1.01 0.34 7.50
CA VAL A 756 1.89 0.49 8.67
C VAL A 756 2.29 -0.87 9.23
N PHE A 757 1.35 -1.82 9.28
CA PHE A 757 1.63 -3.20 9.69
C PHE A 757 2.55 -3.94 8.70
N VAL A 758 2.51 -3.66 7.39
CA VAL A 758 3.52 -4.14 6.42
C VAL A 758 4.92 -3.70 6.84
N ALA A 759 5.09 -2.39 7.07
CA ALA A 759 6.37 -1.80 7.43
C ALA A 759 6.88 -2.23 8.82
N ALA A 760 5.97 -2.37 9.79
CA ALA A 760 6.29 -2.85 11.12
C ALA A 760 6.68 -4.34 11.10
N ALA A 761 5.90 -5.21 10.45
CA ALA A 761 6.23 -6.63 10.34
C ALA A 761 7.57 -6.84 9.60
N ALA A 762 7.79 -6.18 8.46
CA ALA A 762 9.03 -6.28 7.70
C ALA A 762 10.25 -5.72 8.48
N GLY A 763 10.05 -4.73 9.35
CA GLY A 763 11.08 -4.13 10.18
C GLY A 763 11.39 -4.88 11.49
N LEU A 764 10.39 -5.54 12.08
CA LEU A 764 10.44 -6.09 13.46
C LEU A 764 10.42 -7.61 13.56
N LEU A 765 9.96 -8.34 12.53
CA LEU A 765 9.84 -9.80 12.59
C LEU A 765 10.99 -10.50 11.83
N ASN A 766 11.47 -11.60 12.40
CA ASN A 766 12.47 -12.50 11.84
C ASN A 766 11.88 -13.88 11.47
N HIS A 767 10.56 -14.08 11.58
CA HIS A 767 9.84 -15.26 11.08
C HIS A 767 8.54 -14.93 10.35
N GLY A 768 8.07 -15.87 9.55
CA GLY A 768 6.86 -15.75 8.74
C GLY A 768 6.98 -14.76 7.56
N SER A 769 5.85 -14.48 6.91
CA SER A 769 5.71 -13.53 5.81
C SER A 769 4.56 -12.54 5.99
N SER A 770 4.07 -12.33 7.23
CA SER A 770 2.87 -11.51 7.47
C SER A 770 2.95 -10.06 6.98
N SER A 771 4.14 -9.54 6.67
CA SER A 771 4.29 -8.28 5.92
C SER A 771 3.64 -8.32 4.52
N GLN A 772 3.67 -9.47 3.83
CA GLN A 772 2.97 -9.69 2.56
C GLN A 772 1.47 -9.94 2.77
N SER A 773 1.05 -10.62 3.85
CA SER A 773 -0.38 -10.70 4.20
C SER A 773 -0.98 -9.33 4.46
N TYR A 774 -0.30 -8.47 5.22
CA TYR A 774 -0.73 -7.09 5.44
C TYR A 774 -0.73 -6.26 4.15
N LEU A 775 0.11 -6.60 3.15
CA LEU A 775 0.07 -5.97 1.83
C LEU A 775 -1.24 -6.31 1.11
N TYR A 776 -1.60 -7.59 1.02
CA TYR A 776 -2.92 -7.99 0.49
C TYR A 776 -4.08 -7.44 1.33
N LYS A 777 -3.95 -7.39 2.66
CA LYS A 777 -4.95 -6.81 3.59
C LYS A 777 -5.12 -5.30 3.39
N SER A 778 -4.11 -4.60 2.87
CA SER A 778 -4.21 -3.17 2.49
C SER A 778 -4.89 -2.93 1.14
N VAL A 779 -5.06 -3.97 0.30
CA VAL A 779 -5.64 -3.85 -1.06
C VAL A 779 -7.02 -4.45 -1.14
N LEU A 780 -7.14 -5.77 -0.93
CA LEU A 780 -8.35 -6.54 -1.27
C LEU A 780 -9.64 -6.01 -0.59
N PRO A 781 -9.64 -5.60 0.68
CA PRO A 781 -10.85 -5.07 1.31
C PRO A 781 -11.22 -3.65 0.87
N TYR A 782 -10.26 -2.86 0.36
CA TYR A 782 -10.40 -1.41 0.24
C TYR A 782 -10.42 -0.91 -1.22
N LEU A 783 -9.81 -1.63 -2.15
CA LEU A 783 -9.82 -1.28 -3.57
C LEU A 783 -11.19 -1.59 -4.19
N ARG A 784 -11.61 -0.76 -5.16
CA ARG A 784 -12.85 -0.92 -5.93
C ARG A 784 -12.55 -0.95 -7.42
N ALA A 785 -13.11 -1.94 -8.10
CA ALA A 785 -13.21 -1.98 -9.54
C ALA A 785 -14.32 -1.01 -10.03
N PRO A 786 -14.37 -0.63 -11.32
CA PRO A 786 -13.39 -0.95 -12.37
C PRO A 786 -12.13 -0.08 -12.32
N PHE A 787 -12.19 1.15 -11.83
CA PHE A 787 -11.10 2.13 -12.03
C PHE A 787 -10.02 2.14 -10.93
N ALA A 788 -9.83 1.00 -10.24
CA ALA A 788 -8.87 0.81 -9.14
C ALA A 788 -8.81 2.01 -8.18
N GLN A 789 -10.00 2.45 -7.72
CA GLN A 789 -10.15 3.55 -6.76
C GLN A 789 -10.33 2.94 -5.36
N PHE A 790 -9.62 3.46 -4.36
CA PHE A 790 -9.79 3.02 -2.98
C PHE A 790 -11.03 3.65 -2.33
N SER A 791 -11.80 2.84 -1.60
CA SER A 791 -12.67 3.29 -0.52
C SER A 791 -11.85 3.56 0.74
N GLU A 792 -12.32 4.48 1.59
CA GLU A 792 -11.73 4.71 2.92
C GLU A 792 -11.78 3.45 3.77
N GLN A 793 -12.89 2.71 3.75
CA GLN A 793 -13.17 1.58 4.64
C GLN A 793 -13.36 0.26 3.89
N SER A 794 -13.28 -0.86 4.61
CA SER A 794 -13.44 -2.20 4.06
C SER A 794 -14.89 -2.55 3.68
N ASP A 795 -15.86 -1.88 4.31
CA ASP A 795 -17.29 -2.07 4.12
C ASP A 795 -17.97 -0.77 3.62
N ASP A 796 -18.52 -0.81 2.41
CA ASP A 796 -19.26 0.30 1.81
C ASP A 796 -20.78 0.23 2.13
N ASN A 797 -21.24 -0.82 2.82
CA ASN A 797 -22.64 -1.01 3.17
C ASN A 797 -23.09 0.00 4.24
N PHE A 798 -23.89 0.96 3.81
CA PHE A 798 -24.45 2.03 4.65
C PHE A 798 -25.13 1.55 5.94
N LEU A 799 -25.73 0.35 5.95
CA LEU A 799 -26.46 -0.17 7.11
C LEU A 799 -25.54 -0.72 8.23
N THR A 800 -24.40 -1.31 7.87
CA THR A 800 -23.40 -1.83 8.82
C THR A 800 -22.32 -0.80 9.12
N ASN A 801 -21.96 0.03 8.14
CA ASN A 801 -21.01 1.13 8.29
C ASN A 801 -21.70 2.42 8.76
N GLY A 802 -22.19 2.42 10.00
CA GLY A 802 -22.50 3.62 10.79
C GLY A 802 -23.50 4.63 10.21
N LEU A 803 -24.34 4.24 9.25
CA LEU A 803 -25.20 5.15 8.47
C LEU A 803 -24.38 6.29 7.81
N THR A 804 -23.25 5.92 7.22
CA THR A 804 -22.42 6.79 6.39
C THR A 804 -22.02 6.10 5.08
N GLN A 805 -21.56 6.90 4.11
CA GLN A 805 -20.70 6.38 3.06
C GLN A 805 -19.26 6.73 3.42
N PRO A 806 -18.29 5.82 3.17
CA PRO A 806 -16.87 6.13 3.27
C PRO A 806 -16.48 7.24 2.28
N ALA A 807 -15.36 7.92 2.51
CA ALA A 807 -14.79 8.80 1.51
C ALA A 807 -14.33 8.02 0.27
N PHE A 808 -14.67 8.54 -0.91
CA PHE A 808 -14.33 7.93 -2.18
C PHE A 808 -14.01 9.01 -3.25
N PRO A 809 -12.92 8.85 -4.02
CA PRO A 809 -11.81 7.93 -3.80
C PRO A 809 -10.97 8.40 -2.61
N PHE A 810 -10.33 7.47 -1.90
CA PHE A 810 -9.49 7.77 -0.73
C PHE A 810 -8.00 7.80 -1.14
N LEU A 811 -7.45 8.99 -1.44
CA LEU A 811 -6.06 9.14 -1.91
C LEU A 811 -5.03 8.75 -0.84
N THR A 812 -5.41 8.80 0.43
CA THR A 812 -4.60 8.38 1.59
C THR A 812 -4.21 6.90 1.51
N ALA A 813 -5.12 6.03 1.04
CA ALA A 813 -4.80 4.62 0.78
C ALA A 813 -3.78 4.44 -0.35
N ASN A 814 -3.90 5.21 -1.43
CA ASN A 814 -2.98 5.18 -2.56
C ASN A 814 -1.55 5.55 -2.08
N GLY A 815 -1.45 6.55 -1.21
CA GLY A 815 -0.20 6.92 -0.53
C GLY A 815 0.33 5.82 0.40
N GLY A 816 -0.51 5.31 1.30
CA GLY A 816 -0.14 4.23 2.22
C GLY A 816 0.33 2.97 1.52
N PHE A 817 -0.43 2.48 0.53
CA PHE A 817 -0.07 1.30 -0.25
C PHE A 817 1.29 1.45 -0.93
N LEU A 818 1.55 2.58 -1.59
CA LEU A 818 2.86 2.87 -2.18
C LEU A 818 3.98 2.84 -1.13
N GLN A 819 3.77 3.44 0.05
CA GLN A 819 4.75 3.40 1.14
C GLN A 819 5.01 1.98 1.68
N SER A 820 3.99 1.12 1.69
CA SER A 820 4.12 -0.27 2.14
C SER A 820 5.06 -1.10 1.24
N ILE A 821 5.10 -0.79 -0.06
CA ILE A 821 6.09 -1.35 -0.99
C ILE A 821 7.42 -0.58 -0.86
N LEU A 822 7.39 0.73 -1.13
CA LEU A 822 8.57 1.61 -1.25
C LEU A 822 9.47 1.57 -0.03
N PHE A 823 8.88 1.64 1.15
CA PHE A 823 9.58 1.67 2.43
C PHE A 823 9.32 0.40 3.25
N GLY A 824 8.10 -0.14 3.24
CA GLY A 824 7.78 -1.34 4.03
C GLY A 824 8.61 -2.56 3.63
N LEU A 825 8.38 -3.13 2.45
CA LEU A 825 9.07 -4.34 1.98
C LEU A 825 10.57 -4.15 1.71
N THR A 826 10.99 -3.00 1.16
CA THR A 826 12.43 -2.73 0.93
C THR A 826 13.23 -2.49 2.22
N GLY A 827 12.53 -2.11 3.31
CA GLY A 827 13.17 -1.60 4.52
C GLY A 827 13.97 -0.31 4.30
N ILE A 828 13.87 0.38 3.15
CA ILE A 828 14.62 1.61 2.88
C ILE A 828 14.04 2.79 3.67
N ARG A 829 14.88 3.69 4.21
CA ARG A 829 14.41 4.92 4.88
C ARG A 829 15.38 6.08 4.65
N TYR A 830 14.84 7.27 4.40
CA TYR A 830 15.56 8.52 4.65
C TYR A 830 15.91 8.61 6.14
N SER A 831 17.15 8.95 6.47
CA SER A 831 17.60 9.00 7.85
C SER A 831 18.83 9.92 7.99
N TYR A 832 19.29 10.07 9.23
CA TYR A 832 20.51 10.79 9.54
C TYR A 832 21.14 10.28 10.83
N GLU A 833 22.40 10.65 11.03
CA GLU A 833 23.10 10.53 12.30
C GLU A 833 23.78 11.86 12.64
N VAL A 834 23.84 12.19 13.94
CA VAL A 834 24.51 13.40 14.43
C VAL A 834 25.95 13.04 14.82
N ASP A 835 26.91 13.71 14.22
CA ASP A 835 28.32 13.59 14.59
C ASP A 835 28.52 14.04 16.06
N PRO A 836 29.11 13.20 16.93
CA PRO A 836 29.11 13.47 18.36
C PRO A 836 30.02 14.64 18.78
N ASP A 837 31.02 14.98 17.99
CA ASP A 837 32.02 16.02 18.32
C ASP A 837 31.63 17.38 17.73
N THR A 838 31.15 17.40 16.48
CA THR A 838 30.79 18.61 15.73
C THR A 838 29.31 18.98 15.80
N LYS A 839 28.45 18.05 16.26
CA LYS A 839 26.98 18.16 16.27
C LYS A 839 26.33 18.40 14.91
N LYS A 840 27.01 18.04 13.81
CA LYS A 840 26.49 18.12 12.44
C LYS A 840 25.66 16.89 12.06
N ILE A 841 24.57 17.13 11.33
CA ILE A 841 23.68 16.11 10.76
C ILE A 841 24.30 15.55 9.48
N ASN A 842 24.55 14.24 9.45
CA ASN A 842 24.96 13.49 8.27
C ASN A 842 23.76 12.71 7.73
N ARG A 843 23.28 13.06 6.53
CA ARG A 843 22.18 12.37 5.83
C ARG A 843 22.65 10.98 5.35
N LEU A 844 21.80 9.96 5.52
CA LEU A 844 22.04 8.59 5.03
C LEU A 844 20.73 7.87 4.68
N LEU A 845 20.82 6.82 3.86
CA LEU A 845 19.74 5.84 3.69
C LEU A 845 19.94 4.65 4.63
N ARG A 846 18.90 4.24 5.35
CA ARG A 846 18.84 2.87 5.91
C ARG A 846 18.29 1.94 4.83
N PHE A 847 18.70 0.68 4.80
CA PHE A 847 18.16 -0.35 3.91
C PHE A 847 18.14 -1.70 4.65
N ASN A 848 16.99 -2.39 4.67
CA ASN A 848 16.75 -3.55 5.53
C ASN A 848 15.88 -4.60 4.81
N PRO A 849 16.36 -5.16 3.68
CA PRO A 849 15.54 -5.99 2.81
C PRO A 849 15.40 -7.43 3.35
N ILE A 850 14.23 -8.03 3.10
CA ILE A 850 13.88 -9.40 3.48
C ILE A 850 13.51 -10.22 2.23
N GLU A 851 13.57 -11.55 2.37
CA GLU A 851 13.02 -12.47 1.37
C GLU A 851 11.49 -12.35 1.30
N LEU A 852 10.91 -12.41 0.10
CA LEU A 852 9.49 -12.19 -0.17
C LEU A 852 8.82 -13.46 -0.74
N PRO A 853 8.58 -14.51 0.08
CA PRO A 853 8.14 -15.83 -0.42
C PRO A 853 6.76 -15.84 -1.09
N LEU A 854 5.89 -14.85 -0.88
CA LEU A 854 4.63 -14.70 -1.63
C LEU A 854 4.78 -13.92 -2.95
N LEU A 855 5.94 -13.30 -3.20
CA LEU A 855 6.26 -12.51 -4.39
C LEU A 855 7.53 -13.06 -5.08
N PRO A 856 7.48 -14.25 -5.70
CA PRO A 856 8.64 -14.86 -6.38
C PRO A 856 9.15 -13.95 -7.51
N GLY A 857 10.47 -13.89 -7.67
CA GLY A 857 11.13 -12.90 -8.53
C GLY A 857 11.24 -11.50 -7.93
N GLY A 858 10.52 -11.21 -6.83
CA GLY A 858 10.74 -10.03 -5.99
C GLY A 858 10.11 -8.73 -6.49
N ILE A 859 10.74 -7.59 -6.14
CA ILE A 859 10.24 -6.24 -6.44
C ILE A 859 11.37 -5.29 -6.84
N ALA A 860 11.08 -4.31 -7.71
CA ALA A 860 12.03 -3.25 -8.06
C ALA A 860 11.37 -1.87 -8.08
N ILE A 861 12.08 -0.90 -7.50
CA ILE A 861 11.76 0.52 -7.50
C ILE A 861 12.79 1.21 -8.39
N ARG A 862 12.39 1.69 -9.57
CA ARG A 862 13.30 2.36 -10.50
C ARG A 862 13.27 3.86 -10.30
N ASN A 863 14.42 4.49 -10.50
CA ASN A 863 14.61 5.94 -10.48
C ASN A 863 14.28 6.63 -9.13
N PHE A 864 14.48 5.93 -8.01
CA PHE A 864 14.41 6.49 -6.66
C PHE A 864 15.41 7.64 -6.49
N LYS A 865 14.94 8.85 -6.17
CA LYS A 865 15.72 10.08 -6.11
C LYS A 865 16.21 10.35 -4.69
N TYR A 866 17.51 10.56 -4.52
CA TYR A 866 18.13 10.87 -3.22
C TYR A 866 19.40 11.69 -3.40
N MET A 867 19.50 12.85 -2.74
CA MET A 867 20.66 13.76 -2.83
C MET A 867 21.06 14.10 -4.28
N ASN A 868 20.07 14.39 -5.14
CA ASN A 868 20.21 14.54 -6.60
C ASN A 868 20.80 13.35 -7.37
N GLN A 869 20.95 12.20 -6.72
CA GLN A 869 21.33 10.94 -7.34
C GLN A 869 20.07 10.17 -7.72
N VAL A 870 20.13 9.39 -8.79
CA VAL A 870 19.07 8.48 -9.22
C VAL A 870 19.52 7.06 -8.92
N LEU A 871 18.68 6.32 -8.21
CA LEU A 871 18.95 4.96 -7.74
C LEU A 871 17.89 3.99 -8.29
N ASP A 872 18.27 2.72 -8.49
CA ASP A 872 17.30 1.63 -8.54
C ASP A 872 17.45 0.80 -7.26
N ILE A 873 16.33 0.53 -6.57
CA ILE A 873 16.27 -0.28 -5.34
C ILE A 873 15.56 -1.59 -5.68
N ILE A 874 16.22 -2.72 -5.44
CA ILE A 874 15.82 -4.02 -6.00
C ILE A 874 15.86 -5.07 -4.90
N ILE A 875 14.85 -5.93 -4.85
CA ILE A 875 14.83 -7.20 -4.12
C ILE A 875 14.59 -8.27 -5.17
N ASP A 876 15.55 -9.18 -5.36
CA ASP A 876 15.36 -10.43 -6.11
C ASP A 876 15.01 -11.58 -5.15
N ASP A 877 15.03 -12.84 -5.60
CA ASP A 877 14.74 -13.99 -4.73
C ASP A 877 15.78 -14.23 -3.61
N HIS A 878 16.97 -13.62 -3.70
CA HIS A 878 18.15 -13.95 -2.89
C HIS A 878 18.90 -12.73 -2.35
N ASN A 879 18.86 -11.59 -3.05
CA ASN A 879 19.62 -10.38 -2.73
C ASN A 879 18.76 -9.10 -2.75
N GLY A 880 19.15 -8.14 -1.92
CA GLY A 880 18.74 -6.75 -2.03
C GLY A 880 19.86 -5.94 -2.68
N THR A 881 19.59 -5.21 -3.75
CA THR A 881 20.58 -4.38 -4.47
C THR A 881 20.14 -2.91 -4.54
N ILE A 882 21.07 -2.01 -4.23
CA ILE A 882 20.95 -0.56 -4.50
C ILE A 882 21.94 -0.21 -5.61
N VAL A 883 21.43 0.22 -6.76
CA VAL A 883 22.24 0.66 -7.92
C VAL A 883 22.33 2.18 -7.92
N HIS A 884 23.54 2.76 -7.92
CA HIS A 884 23.74 4.19 -8.16
C HIS A 884 23.83 4.45 -9.67
N LYS A 885 22.67 4.76 -10.25
CA LYS A 885 22.39 4.79 -11.69
C LYS A 885 22.90 6.07 -12.36
N SER A 886 22.65 7.23 -11.74
CA SER A 886 23.16 8.53 -12.23
C SER A 886 23.33 9.55 -11.11
N GLY A 887 24.14 10.58 -11.39
CA GLY A 887 24.63 11.57 -10.43
C GLY A 887 26.16 11.57 -10.32
N ASP A 888 26.69 12.37 -9.40
CA ASP A 888 28.11 12.70 -9.25
C ASP A 888 28.67 12.60 -7.82
N VAL A 889 27.82 12.49 -6.78
CA VAL A 889 28.25 12.35 -5.38
C VAL A 889 27.97 10.95 -4.81
N PRO A 890 28.79 10.45 -3.87
CA PRO A 890 28.54 9.20 -3.19
C PRO A 890 27.46 9.32 -2.13
N ILE A 891 26.72 8.24 -1.88
CA ILE A 891 25.65 8.16 -0.88
C ILE A 891 26.06 7.25 0.28
N HIS A 892 25.62 7.60 1.49
CA HIS A 892 25.82 6.81 2.70
C HIS A 892 24.65 5.85 2.89
N ILE A 893 24.94 4.56 3.08
CA ILE A 893 23.94 3.50 3.29
C ILE A 893 24.26 2.75 4.59
N LYS A 894 23.24 2.50 5.41
CA LYS A 894 23.32 1.71 6.66
C LYS A 894 22.41 0.48 6.58
N ILE A 895 22.99 -0.70 6.74
CA ILE A 895 22.25 -1.97 6.85
C ILE A 895 22.08 -2.30 8.35
N PRO A 896 20.86 -2.29 8.92
CA PRO A 896 20.65 -2.61 10.33
C PRO A 896 21.03 -4.06 10.67
N ASN A 897 21.53 -4.29 11.88
CA ASN A 897 21.82 -5.65 12.34
C ASN A 897 20.54 -6.37 12.83
N ARG A 898 19.90 -7.17 11.96
CA ARG A 898 18.73 -8.00 12.34
C ARG A 898 19.02 -9.09 13.37
N SER A 899 20.29 -9.34 13.74
CA SER A 899 20.62 -10.28 14.83
C SER A 899 20.24 -9.78 16.24
N LEU A 900 19.66 -8.58 16.35
CA LEU A 900 19.12 -8.02 17.59
C LEU A 900 17.61 -8.28 17.72
N ILE A 901 16.95 -8.74 16.63
CA ILE A 901 15.51 -9.07 16.61
C ILE A 901 15.34 -10.51 17.12
N HIS A 902 14.60 -10.64 18.22
CA HIS A 902 14.40 -11.89 18.99
C HIS A 902 12.90 -12.21 19.18
N ASP A 903 12.10 -12.03 18.12
CA ASP A 903 10.65 -12.21 18.13
C ASP A 903 10.19 -13.62 18.56
N GLN A 904 10.86 -14.69 18.11
CA GLN A 904 10.58 -16.07 18.56
C GLN A 904 10.96 -16.34 20.03
N ASP A 905 11.78 -15.49 20.67
CA ASP A 905 12.21 -15.65 22.06
C ASP A 905 11.34 -14.82 23.05
N ILE A 906 10.27 -14.15 22.58
CA ILE A 906 9.39 -13.33 23.42
C ILE A 906 8.58 -14.21 24.37
N ASN A 907 8.86 -14.07 25.67
CA ASN A 907 8.17 -14.82 26.71
C ASN A 907 6.76 -14.27 26.94
N PHE A 908 5.76 -15.05 26.50
CA PHE A 908 4.35 -14.88 26.86
C PHE A 908 4.10 -15.27 28.32
N TYR A 909 3.01 -14.77 28.93
CA TYR A 909 2.77 -14.94 30.37
C TYR A 909 2.33 -16.38 30.73
N ASN A 910 3.18 -17.09 31.47
CA ASN A 910 2.78 -18.31 32.19
C ASN A 910 2.20 -17.94 33.55
N GLY A 911 0.89 -18.20 33.75
CA GLY A 911 0.06 -17.76 34.88
C GLY A 911 0.42 -18.31 36.27
N SER A 912 1.64 -18.06 36.74
CA SER A 912 2.14 -18.43 38.07
C SER A 912 2.82 -17.23 38.73
N GLU A 913 2.13 -16.58 39.67
CA GLU A 913 2.59 -15.33 40.32
C GLU A 913 3.88 -15.46 41.18
N ASN A 914 4.43 -16.68 41.35
CA ASN A 914 5.43 -16.98 42.38
C ASN A 914 6.89 -16.60 42.05
N GLU A 915 7.19 -16.12 40.84
CA GLU A 915 8.54 -15.65 40.46
C GLU A 915 8.57 -14.12 40.20
N ARG A 916 7.83 -13.33 41.00
CA ARG A 916 8.10 -11.88 41.14
C ARG A 916 9.50 -11.67 41.75
N LYS A 917 10.53 -11.61 40.90
CA LYS A 917 11.83 -10.98 41.19
C LYS A 917 11.76 -9.53 40.68
N PRO A 918 11.60 -8.50 41.54
CA PRO A 918 11.56 -7.09 41.12
C PRO A 918 12.91 -6.52 40.67
N ASN A 919 13.83 -7.40 40.28
CA ASN A 919 15.26 -7.14 40.08
C ASN A 919 15.73 -7.56 38.67
N LEU A 920 14.86 -7.45 37.66
CA LEU A 920 15.34 -6.91 36.39
C LEU A 920 15.61 -5.42 36.68
N GLU A 921 16.88 -5.11 36.85
CA GLU A 921 17.33 -3.83 37.40
C GLU A 921 16.90 -2.64 36.53
N ARG A 922 16.74 -1.47 37.15
CA ARG A 922 16.74 -0.16 36.47
C ARG A 922 18.13 0.14 35.88
N ARG A 923 18.62 -0.69 34.95
CA ARG A 923 19.83 -0.44 34.15
C ARG A 923 19.45 0.31 32.87
N ASP A 924 19.16 1.60 33.05
CA ASP A 924 19.34 2.62 32.02
C ASP A 924 18.58 2.44 30.68
N VAL A 925 17.46 1.71 30.70
CA VAL A 925 16.60 1.42 29.53
C VAL A 925 16.08 2.69 28.83
N ASP A 926 15.83 3.78 29.56
CA ASP A 926 15.27 5.02 29.00
C ASP A 926 16.34 6.05 28.57
N ARG A 927 17.64 5.71 28.58
CA ARG A 927 18.73 6.67 28.30
C ARG A 927 19.01 6.90 26.82
N VAL A 928 18.02 7.44 26.11
CA VAL A 928 18.25 8.11 24.83
C VAL A 928 19.17 9.32 25.06
N GLY A 929 20.46 9.22 24.71
CA GLY A 929 21.40 10.34 24.77
C GLY A 929 22.88 10.02 25.02
N ASP A 930 23.26 8.81 25.43
CA ASP A 930 24.67 8.43 25.58
C ASP A 930 25.29 8.08 24.20
N PRO A 931 26.53 8.52 23.84
CA PRO A 931 27.13 8.21 22.54
C PRO A 931 27.51 6.72 22.38
N MET A 932 26.51 5.90 22.03
CA MET A 932 26.69 4.49 21.73
C MET A 932 27.70 4.28 20.60
N ARG A 933 28.47 3.19 20.66
CA ARG A 933 29.39 2.84 19.57
C ARG A 933 28.60 2.47 18.32
N MET A 934 28.85 3.22 17.25
CA MET A 934 28.20 3.06 15.94
C MET A 934 28.34 1.65 15.34
N ASP A 935 29.34 0.87 15.77
CA ASP A 935 29.77 -0.41 15.20
C ASP A 935 28.85 -1.62 15.50
N ARG A 936 27.91 -1.51 16.45
CA ARG A 936 27.06 -2.66 16.86
C ARG A 936 25.72 -2.77 16.12
N TYR A 937 25.14 -1.64 15.72
CA TYR A 937 23.74 -1.54 15.31
C TYR A 937 23.51 -1.66 13.80
N GLY A 938 24.57 -1.71 13.01
CA GLY A 938 24.50 -1.91 11.57
C GLY A 938 25.84 -1.75 10.86
N THR A 939 25.88 -2.14 9.60
CA THR A 939 27.07 -2.02 8.74
C THR A 939 26.90 -0.85 7.77
N TYR A 940 27.93 -0.01 7.63
CA TYR A 940 27.88 1.21 6.82
C TYR A 940 28.66 1.04 5.51
N TYR A 941 28.08 1.58 4.44
CA TYR A 941 28.61 1.53 3.09
C TYR A 941 28.60 2.93 2.46
N LEU A 942 29.58 3.21 1.60
CA LEU A 942 29.67 4.45 0.83
C LEU A 942 29.61 4.11 -0.66
N LEU A 943 28.42 4.24 -1.24
CA LEU A 943 28.16 3.85 -2.63
C LEU A 943 28.42 5.04 -3.56
N LYS A 944 29.37 4.90 -4.50
CA LYS A 944 29.76 5.97 -5.43
C LYS A 944 28.95 5.89 -6.73
N PRO A 945 28.90 6.96 -7.54
CA PRO A 945 28.28 6.92 -8.86
C PRO A 945 28.76 5.74 -9.72
N LYS A 946 27.81 5.08 -10.39
CA LYS A 946 28.04 3.88 -11.24
C LYS A 946 28.61 2.67 -10.48
N GLN A 947 28.31 2.58 -9.19
CA GLN A 947 28.49 1.38 -8.39
C GLN A 947 27.11 0.83 -7.98
N GLU A 948 27.08 -0.43 -7.57
CA GLU A 948 25.92 -1.04 -6.91
C GLU A 948 26.36 -1.68 -5.59
N LEU A 949 25.48 -1.70 -4.59
CA LEU A 949 25.64 -2.40 -3.32
C LEU A 949 24.64 -3.55 -3.30
N THR A 950 25.14 -4.79 -3.29
CA THR A 950 24.33 -6.00 -3.17
C THR A 950 24.54 -6.62 -1.79
N VAL A 951 23.44 -6.88 -1.07
CA VAL A 951 23.41 -7.58 0.21
C VAL A 951 22.56 -8.84 0.08
N GLN A 952 22.95 -9.93 0.74
CA GLN A 952 22.07 -11.11 0.85
C GLN A 952 20.82 -10.74 1.67
N LEU A 953 19.66 -11.19 1.24
CA LEU A 953 18.40 -10.96 1.95
C LEU A 953 18.39 -11.65 3.32
N PHE A 954 17.70 -11.03 4.28
CA PHE A 954 17.32 -11.76 5.47
C PHE A 954 16.17 -12.71 5.13
N LYS A 955 16.43 -14.03 5.23
CA LYS A 955 15.44 -15.10 5.07
C LYS A 955 14.69 -15.31 6.41
N PRO A 956 13.37 -15.07 6.48
CA PRO A 956 12.60 -15.35 7.68
C PRO A 956 12.67 -16.83 8.06
N GLY A 957 12.68 -17.10 9.36
CA GLY A 957 12.47 -18.45 9.87
C GLY A 957 11.02 -18.90 9.70
N LEU A 958 10.78 -20.21 9.69
CA LEU A 958 9.43 -20.74 9.88
C LEU A 958 8.98 -20.55 11.33
N ASN A 959 7.71 -20.21 11.53
CA ASN A 959 7.06 -20.24 12.84
C ASN A 959 7.02 -21.67 13.37
N ALA A 960 6.40 -22.57 12.61
CA ALA A 960 6.30 -23.98 12.94
C ALA A 960 7.37 -24.81 12.19
N ARG A 961 8.05 -25.69 12.92
CA ARG A 961 9.09 -26.56 12.34
C ARG A 961 8.47 -27.53 11.34
N ASN A 962 8.98 -27.52 10.11
CA ASN A 962 8.51 -28.33 8.98
C ASN A 962 7.10 -27.97 8.47
N ASN A 963 6.56 -26.78 8.77
CA ASN A 963 5.30 -26.37 8.16
C ASN A 963 5.45 -26.26 6.64
N ILE A 964 4.75 -27.13 5.90
CA ILE A 964 4.77 -27.19 4.42
C ILE A 964 3.77 -26.22 3.79
N ALA A 965 2.84 -25.70 4.59
CA ALA A 965 1.81 -24.75 4.18
C ALA A 965 2.18 -23.29 4.51
N GLU A 966 3.22 -23.04 5.31
CA GLU A 966 3.66 -21.68 5.61
C GLU A 966 4.16 -20.99 4.33
N ASN A 967 3.73 -19.75 4.11
CA ASN A 967 4.09 -18.94 2.95
C ASN A 967 3.66 -19.57 1.61
N LYS A 968 2.51 -20.26 1.60
CA LYS A 968 1.88 -20.82 0.39
C LYS A 968 0.72 -19.97 -0.11
N GLN A 969 0.40 -20.15 -1.40
CA GLN A 969 -0.77 -19.54 -2.02
C GLN A 969 -2.06 -20.17 -1.46
N ILE A 970 -3.06 -19.32 -1.19
CA ILE A 970 -4.31 -19.73 -0.56
C ILE A 970 -5.50 -18.95 -1.11
N THR A 971 -6.53 -19.69 -1.51
CA THR A 971 -7.77 -19.16 -2.07
C THR A 971 -8.91 -19.40 -1.09
N ASN A 972 -9.75 -18.40 -0.88
CA ASN A 972 -10.97 -18.54 -0.10
C ASN A 972 -12.10 -19.01 -1.01
N LEU A 973 -12.72 -20.16 -0.70
CA LEU A 973 -13.80 -20.74 -1.52
C LEU A 973 -15.19 -20.35 -1.00
N THR A 974 -15.25 -19.53 0.06
CA THR A 974 -16.47 -19.14 0.77
C THR A 974 -16.40 -17.66 1.16
N ALA A 975 -17.49 -17.05 1.63
CA ALA A 975 -17.45 -15.64 2.02
C ALA A 975 -16.54 -15.43 3.25
N GLY A 976 -15.62 -14.46 3.19
CA GLY A 976 -14.81 -13.99 4.32
C GLY A 976 -15.44 -12.79 5.03
N VAL A 977 -15.02 -12.51 6.25
CA VAL A 977 -15.36 -11.25 6.95
C VAL A 977 -14.71 -10.06 6.21
N PRO A 978 -15.43 -8.96 5.92
CA PRO A 978 -14.84 -7.77 5.32
C PRO A 978 -13.65 -7.25 6.13
N GLY A 979 -12.56 -6.93 5.45
CA GLY A 979 -11.28 -6.58 6.06
C GLY A 979 -10.26 -7.73 6.08
N ASP A 980 -10.68 -8.99 6.16
CA ASP A 980 -9.77 -10.15 6.25
C ASP A 980 -9.31 -10.72 4.91
N VAL A 981 -8.12 -11.35 4.91
CA VAL A 981 -7.51 -11.99 3.74
C VAL A 981 -7.00 -13.38 4.10
N ALA A 982 -7.15 -14.36 3.19
CA ALA A 982 -6.84 -15.76 3.48
C ALA A 982 -5.34 -16.01 3.75
N PHE A 983 -4.45 -15.20 3.17
CA PHE A 983 -2.99 -15.25 3.40
C PHE A 983 -2.62 -15.22 4.89
N SER A 984 -3.38 -14.48 5.71
CA SER A 984 -3.23 -14.42 7.16
C SER A 984 -3.24 -15.79 7.86
N ALA A 985 -3.85 -16.82 7.26
CA ALA A 985 -3.92 -18.16 7.85
C ALA A 985 -2.66 -19.02 7.61
N LEU A 986 -1.71 -18.55 6.78
CA LEU A 986 -0.50 -19.29 6.36
C LEU A 986 0.80 -18.51 6.52
N ASP A 987 0.78 -17.31 7.08
CA ASP A 987 1.92 -16.39 7.05
C ASP A 987 2.90 -16.53 8.23
N GLY A 988 2.71 -17.54 9.07
CA GLY A 988 3.57 -17.81 10.23
C GLY A 988 3.44 -16.79 11.36
N ASN A 989 2.45 -15.90 11.37
CA ASN A 989 2.24 -14.96 12.46
C ASN A 989 1.02 -15.38 13.30
N ASN A 990 1.24 -15.65 14.59
CA ASN A 990 0.21 -16.15 15.50
C ASN A 990 -0.82 -15.06 15.94
N TYR A 991 -0.83 -13.90 15.28
CA TYR A 991 -1.60 -12.69 15.62
C TYR A 991 -2.25 -12.01 14.40
N THR A 992 -1.90 -12.42 13.18
CA THR A 992 -2.78 -12.31 12.01
C THR A 992 -3.93 -13.33 12.12
N HIS A 993 -5.00 -13.13 11.36
CA HIS A 993 -6.08 -14.10 11.23
C HIS A 993 -6.90 -13.91 9.95
N TRP A 994 -7.66 -14.95 9.62
CA TRP A 994 -8.79 -14.93 8.70
C TRP A 994 -10.03 -15.50 9.41
N GLN A 995 -11.18 -14.89 9.17
CA GLN A 995 -12.48 -15.37 9.64
C GLN A 995 -13.50 -15.48 8.48
N PRO A 996 -14.33 -16.54 8.42
CA PRO A 996 -15.43 -16.64 7.46
C PRO A 996 -16.64 -15.82 7.89
N LEU A 997 -17.39 -15.33 6.91
CA LEU A 997 -18.47 -14.35 7.06
C LEU A 997 -19.59 -14.82 8.01
N ASP A 998 -19.90 -16.12 8.02
CA ASP A 998 -20.92 -16.72 8.88
C ASP A 998 -20.52 -18.09 9.45
N LYS A 999 -21.22 -18.53 10.51
CA LYS A 999 -21.03 -19.81 11.22
C LYS A 999 -21.99 -20.93 10.77
N ILE A 1000 -22.94 -20.62 9.89
CA ILE A 1000 -24.02 -21.54 9.47
C ILE A 1000 -23.50 -22.44 8.34
N HIS A 1001 -22.84 -21.84 7.35
CA HIS A 1001 -22.23 -22.56 6.24
C HIS A 1001 -20.87 -23.16 6.63
N ARG A 1002 -20.49 -24.25 5.96
CA ARG A 1002 -19.15 -24.84 6.08
C ARG A 1002 -18.18 -24.00 5.27
N ALA A 1003 -17.35 -23.22 5.94
CA ALA A 1003 -16.34 -22.39 5.30
C ALA A 1003 -15.17 -23.24 4.80
N LYS A 1004 -14.61 -22.90 3.63
CA LYS A 1004 -13.58 -23.69 2.93
C LYS A 1004 -12.44 -22.80 2.43
N LEU A 1005 -11.20 -23.25 2.67
CA LEU A 1005 -9.95 -22.65 2.18
C LEU A 1005 -9.19 -23.66 1.32
N LEU A 1006 -8.76 -23.27 0.11
CA LEU A 1006 -7.90 -24.06 -0.77
C LEU A 1006 -6.45 -23.60 -0.65
N ILE A 1007 -5.56 -24.49 -0.22
CA ILE A 1007 -4.11 -24.26 -0.14
C ILE A 1007 -3.43 -24.92 -1.34
N ASP A 1008 -2.64 -24.16 -2.09
CA ASP A 1008 -1.79 -24.64 -3.18
C ASP A 1008 -0.37 -24.89 -2.65
N LEU A 1009 0.12 -26.14 -2.72
CA LEU A 1009 1.46 -26.50 -2.24
C LEU A 1009 2.57 -26.40 -3.30
N GLY A 1010 2.23 -26.11 -4.55
CA GLY A 1010 3.10 -26.10 -5.72
C GLY A 1010 3.25 -27.47 -6.40
N GLU A 1011 3.57 -27.46 -7.70
CA GLU A 1011 3.63 -28.63 -8.60
C GLU A 1011 4.66 -29.71 -8.23
N TYR A 1012 5.53 -29.46 -7.24
CA TYR A 1012 6.67 -30.34 -6.91
C TYR A 1012 6.66 -30.82 -5.45
N ASN A 1013 5.52 -30.74 -4.75
CA ASN A 1013 5.42 -31.18 -3.36
C ASN A 1013 5.22 -32.71 -3.23
N GLU A 1014 6.33 -33.46 -3.18
CA GLU A 1014 6.32 -34.92 -2.96
C GLU A 1014 6.00 -35.36 -1.51
N LYS A 1015 5.53 -34.46 -0.62
CA LYS A 1015 5.36 -34.77 0.80
C LYS A 1015 3.98 -35.35 1.12
N GLU A 1016 3.96 -36.39 1.96
CA GLU A 1016 2.76 -36.86 2.67
C GLU A 1016 2.48 -35.96 3.88
N ILE A 1017 1.21 -35.81 4.28
CA ILE A 1017 0.83 -35.05 5.47
C ILE A 1017 0.62 -36.04 6.62
N THR A 1018 1.61 -36.18 7.51
CA THR A 1018 1.48 -37.14 8.62
C THR A 1018 0.76 -36.56 9.84
N LYS A 1019 0.80 -35.24 10.01
CA LYS A 1019 0.27 -34.52 11.17
C LYS A 1019 0.12 -33.02 10.91
N GLY A 1020 -0.71 -32.38 11.70
CA GLY A 1020 -0.85 -30.93 11.66
C GLY A 1020 -1.47 -30.32 12.92
N MET A 1021 -1.67 -29.02 12.83
CA MET A 1021 -2.19 -28.16 13.87
C MET A 1021 -2.97 -27.03 13.21
N ILE A 1022 -4.06 -26.60 13.86
CA ILE A 1022 -4.67 -25.30 13.59
C ILE A 1022 -4.54 -24.48 14.88
N LEU A 1023 -4.07 -23.24 14.73
CA LEU A 1023 -4.16 -22.21 15.75
C LEU A 1023 -5.41 -21.37 15.49
N TRP A 1024 -6.25 -21.26 16.51
CA TRP A 1024 -7.49 -20.51 16.51
C TRP A 1024 -7.32 -19.20 17.26
N GLY A 1025 -8.06 -18.19 16.82
CA GLY A 1025 -8.27 -16.96 17.57
C GLY A 1025 -9.25 -17.16 18.74
N GLN A 1026 -10.00 -16.09 19.05
CA GLN A 1026 -10.96 -16.09 20.16
C GLN A 1026 -12.13 -17.08 19.93
N ARG A 1027 -12.43 -17.41 18.67
CA ARG A 1027 -13.60 -18.22 18.26
C ARG A 1027 -13.16 -19.47 17.49
N PRO A 1028 -12.77 -20.57 18.18
CA PRO A 1028 -12.41 -21.83 17.52
C PRO A 1028 -13.64 -22.48 16.87
N ALA A 1029 -13.43 -23.28 15.81
CA ALA A 1029 -14.51 -23.99 15.12
C ALA A 1029 -15.18 -25.07 16.00
N LYS A 1030 -16.32 -25.59 15.56
CA LYS A 1030 -16.94 -26.78 16.18
C LYS A 1030 -16.33 -28.08 15.65
N ASN A 1031 -16.18 -28.16 14.33
CA ASN A 1031 -15.62 -29.30 13.61
C ASN A 1031 -14.67 -28.83 12.50
N ILE A 1032 -13.70 -29.69 12.16
CA ILE A 1032 -12.82 -29.52 10.99
C ILE A 1032 -12.83 -30.75 10.10
N SER A 1033 -12.73 -30.52 8.80
CA SER A 1033 -12.43 -31.55 7.78
C SER A 1033 -11.24 -31.09 6.94
N ILE A 1034 -10.44 -32.03 6.45
CA ILE A 1034 -9.35 -31.76 5.52
C ILE A 1034 -9.42 -32.76 4.38
N SER A 1035 -9.35 -32.27 3.13
CA SER A 1035 -9.29 -33.06 1.90
C SER A 1035 -8.01 -32.73 1.14
N ILE A 1036 -7.41 -33.71 0.45
CA ILE A 1036 -6.25 -33.51 -0.43
C ILE A 1036 -6.60 -33.81 -1.89
N LEU A 1037 -6.04 -33.05 -2.83
CA LEU A 1037 -5.88 -33.52 -4.21
C LEU A 1037 -4.48 -34.15 -4.33
N PRO A 1038 -4.38 -35.45 -4.67
CA PRO A 1038 -3.09 -36.09 -4.88
C PRO A 1038 -2.25 -35.46 -5.98
N HIS A 1039 -0.95 -35.36 -5.74
CA HIS A 1039 0.03 -35.01 -6.76
C HIS A 1039 0.19 -36.16 -7.77
N SER A 1040 0.26 -35.84 -9.06
CA SER A 1040 0.78 -36.75 -10.08
C SER A 1040 1.06 -36.01 -11.39
N GLU A 1041 2.00 -36.51 -12.20
CA GLU A 1041 2.25 -36.02 -13.55
C GLU A 1041 0.95 -35.90 -14.40
N LYS A 1042 -0.05 -36.75 -14.17
CA LYS A 1042 -1.33 -36.71 -14.90
C LYS A 1042 -2.23 -35.55 -14.48
N VAL A 1043 -2.12 -35.09 -13.23
CA VAL A 1043 -2.83 -33.93 -12.70
C VAL A 1043 -2.16 -32.64 -13.18
N GLU A 1044 -0.83 -32.54 -13.10
CA GLU A 1044 -0.12 -31.36 -13.61
C GLU A 1044 -0.25 -31.25 -15.15
N ASN A 1045 -0.06 -32.34 -15.91
CA ASN A 1045 -0.27 -32.33 -17.38
C ASN A 1045 -1.72 -32.00 -17.76
N LEU A 1046 -2.72 -32.41 -16.97
CA LEU A 1046 -4.11 -32.00 -17.20
C LEU A 1046 -4.26 -30.49 -17.06
N PHE A 1047 -3.77 -29.91 -15.95
CA PHE A 1047 -3.85 -28.47 -15.73
C PHE A 1047 -3.03 -27.67 -16.74
N ALA A 1048 -1.86 -28.16 -17.16
CA ALA A 1048 -1.07 -27.55 -18.22
C ALA A 1048 -1.84 -27.52 -19.56
N ASN A 1049 -2.36 -28.67 -20.02
CA ASN A 1049 -3.09 -28.77 -21.29
C ASN A 1049 -4.38 -27.94 -21.29
N VAL A 1050 -5.14 -27.90 -20.18
CA VAL A 1050 -6.31 -27.01 -20.05
C VAL A 1050 -5.89 -25.55 -20.12
N THR A 1051 -4.81 -25.17 -19.42
CA THR A 1051 -4.27 -23.80 -19.46
C THR A 1051 -3.83 -23.41 -20.88
N GLU A 1052 -3.12 -24.29 -21.60
CA GLU A 1052 -2.64 -24.05 -22.97
C GLU A 1052 -3.78 -23.94 -23.98
N ILE A 1053 -4.76 -24.85 -23.96
CA ILE A 1053 -5.94 -24.79 -24.84
C ILE A 1053 -6.68 -23.46 -24.66
N MET A 1054 -6.79 -22.96 -23.43
CA MET A 1054 -7.60 -21.79 -23.10
C MET A 1054 -6.83 -20.47 -23.22
N GLN A 1055 -5.49 -20.47 -23.10
CA GLN A 1055 -4.65 -19.33 -23.51
C GLN A 1055 -4.65 -19.12 -25.03
N ASN A 1056 -4.82 -20.18 -25.83
CA ASN A 1056 -4.91 -20.10 -27.29
C ASN A 1056 -6.32 -19.76 -27.83
N SER A 1057 -7.30 -19.46 -26.96
CA SER A 1057 -8.71 -19.28 -27.33
C SER A 1057 -9.07 -18.02 -28.13
N GLY A 1058 -8.08 -17.21 -28.53
CA GLY A 1058 -8.26 -16.01 -29.38
C GLY A 1058 -8.62 -16.28 -30.86
N ASN A 1059 -9.22 -17.42 -31.17
CA ASN A 1059 -9.72 -17.79 -32.50
C ASN A 1059 -11.07 -18.52 -32.39
N ASP A 1060 -12.14 -17.94 -32.94
CA ASP A 1060 -13.51 -18.50 -32.91
C ASP A 1060 -13.67 -19.90 -33.51
N GLN A 1061 -12.67 -20.39 -34.25
CA GLN A 1061 -12.68 -21.75 -34.83
C GLN A 1061 -12.73 -22.86 -33.76
N LEU A 1062 -12.29 -22.60 -32.52
CA LEU A 1062 -12.31 -23.59 -31.44
C LEU A 1062 -13.71 -23.86 -30.86
N LEU A 1063 -14.71 -23.00 -31.11
CA LEU A 1063 -16.06 -23.10 -30.53
C LEU A 1063 -16.89 -24.32 -31.00
N ASN A 1064 -16.39 -25.14 -31.94
CA ASN A 1064 -17.09 -26.31 -32.49
C ASN A 1064 -16.46 -27.67 -32.12
N GLU A 1065 -15.34 -27.70 -31.39
CA GLU A 1065 -14.78 -28.95 -30.85
C GLU A 1065 -14.93 -28.98 -29.33
N THR A 1066 -15.46 -30.09 -28.80
CA THR A 1066 -15.41 -30.32 -27.35
C THR A 1066 -13.96 -30.48 -26.90
N ILE A 1067 -13.62 -30.06 -25.68
CA ILE A 1067 -12.26 -30.27 -25.14
C ILE A 1067 -11.88 -31.77 -25.08
N GLY A 1068 -12.85 -32.68 -25.06
CA GLY A 1068 -12.61 -34.11 -25.27
C GLY A 1068 -12.00 -34.43 -26.65
N GLN A 1069 -12.49 -33.79 -27.72
CA GLN A 1069 -11.91 -33.90 -29.06
C GLN A 1069 -10.54 -33.22 -29.15
N LEU A 1070 -10.34 -32.08 -28.48
CA LEU A 1070 -9.03 -31.40 -28.45
C LEU A 1070 -7.95 -32.25 -27.76
N LEU A 1071 -8.29 -32.93 -26.65
CA LEU A 1071 -7.39 -33.86 -25.96
C LEU A 1071 -7.10 -35.13 -26.78
N ASP A 1072 -8.12 -35.69 -27.45
CA ASP A 1072 -7.95 -36.83 -28.37
C ASP A 1072 -7.12 -36.41 -29.61
N ASN A 1073 -7.30 -35.20 -30.14
CA ASN A 1073 -6.53 -34.61 -31.25
C ASN A 1073 -5.07 -34.28 -30.86
N ALA A 1074 -4.83 -33.88 -29.61
CA ALA A 1074 -3.49 -33.77 -29.03
C ALA A 1074 -2.81 -35.14 -28.79
N GLY A 1075 -3.52 -36.25 -29.03
CA GLY A 1075 -2.99 -37.61 -28.96
C GLY A 1075 -2.89 -38.16 -27.53
N ILE A 1076 -3.71 -37.65 -26.60
CA ILE A 1076 -3.66 -38.01 -25.17
C ILE A 1076 -4.68 -39.12 -24.87
N PRO A 1077 -4.27 -40.41 -24.68
CA PRO A 1077 -5.22 -41.49 -24.48
C PRO A 1077 -5.75 -41.49 -23.05
N VAL A 1078 -7.01 -41.09 -22.87
CA VAL A 1078 -7.67 -40.89 -21.55
C VAL A 1078 -7.80 -42.19 -20.72
N GLU A 1079 -7.64 -43.36 -21.34
CA GLU A 1079 -7.97 -44.68 -20.79
C GLU A 1079 -6.99 -45.25 -19.73
N ASN A 1080 -6.02 -44.47 -19.23
CA ASN A 1080 -5.01 -44.94 -18.26
C ASN A 1080 -4.87 -44.04 -17.00
N VAL A 1081 -5.96 -43.47 -16.50
CA VAL A 1081 -6.02 -42.83 -15.17
C VAL A 1081 -6.14 -43.91 -14.09
N ILE A 1082 -5.55 -43.70 -12.90
CA ILE A 1082 -5.72 -44.64 -11.77
C ILE A 1082 -7.19 -44.68 -11.38
N ASP A 1083 -7.76 -45.88 -11.42
CA ASP A 1083 -9.17 -46.11 -11.20
C ASP A 1083 -9.47 -46.31 -9.70
N PHE A 1084 -10.38 -45.50 -9.16
CA PHE A 1084 -10.81 -45.54 -7.77
C PHE A 1084 -12.27 -46.01 -7.68
N ASP A 1085 -12.63 -47.02 -8.48
CA ASP A 1085 -14.01 -47.52 -8.70
C ASP A 1085 -14.57 -48.34 -7.51
N GLY A 1086 -14.29 -47.87 -6.30
CA GLY A 1086 -14.73 -48.45 -5.02
C GLY A 1086 -14.98 -47.42 -3.91
N ILE A 1087 -15.00 -46.12 -4.24
CA ILE A 1087 -15.47 -45.06 -3.35
C ILE A 1087 -16.95 -44.81 -3.65
N GLU A 1088 -17.83 -44.99 -2.65
CA GLU A 1088 -19.26 -44.74 -2.80
C GLU A 1088 -19.57 -43.23 -2.96
N GLN A 1089 -20.69 -42.89 -3.59
CA GLN A 1089 -21.11 -41.49 -3.74
C GLN A 1089 -21.74 -40.97 -2.45
N GLU A 1090 -20.95 -40.26 -1.65
CA GLU A 1090 -21.45 -39.32 -0.64
C GLU A 1090 -20.93 -37.89 -0.93
N ASP A 1091 -21.69 -36.89 -0.50
CA ASP A 1091 -21.46 -35.44 -0.57
C ASP A 1091 -21.39 -34.74 -1.96
N ASP A 1092 -22.37 -33.84 -2.20
CA ASP A 1092 -22.28 -32.77 -3.22
C ASP A 1092 -21.06 -31.85 -3.00
N GLU A 1093 -20.53 -31.77 -1.77
CA GLU A 1093 -19.35 -30.94 -1.42
C GLU A 1093 -18.14 -31.21 -2.32
N SER A 1094 -18.04 -32.42 -2.89
CA SER A 1094 -16.99 -32.86 -3.82
C SER A 1094 -17.07 -32.20 -5.21
N LEU A 1095 -18.24 -31.69 -5.61
CA LEU A 1095 -18.40 -30.86 -6.81
C LEU A 1095 -17.94 -29.42 -6.53
N ASP A 1096 -18.31 -28.85 -5.38
CA ASP A 1096 -17.95 -27.47 -5.02
C ASP A 1096 -16.42 -27.27 -4.94
N ASP A 1097 -15.70 -28.24 -4.37
CA ASP A 1097 -14.23 -28.19 -4.28
C ASP A 1097 -13.57 -28.15 -5.68
N VAL A 1098 -14.19 -28.80 -6.67
CA VAL A 1098 -13.74 -28.79 -8.07
C VAL A 1098 -14.21 -27.51 -8.79
N GLN A 1099 -15.40 -26.99 -8.48
CA GLN A 1099 -15.86 -25.67 -8.95
C GLN A 1099 -14.88 -24.58 -8.52
N ALA A 1100 -14.53 -24.53 -7.24
CA ALA A 1100 -13.62 -23.51 -6.72
C ALA A 1100 -12.21 -23.61 -7.32
N LEU A 1101 -11.70 -24.83 -7.55
CA LEU A 1101 -10.39 -25.05 -8.19
C LEU A 1101 -10.38 -24.61 -9.67
N LEU A 1102 -11.49 -24.76 -10.41
CA LEU A 1102 -11.61 -24.32 -11.80
C LEU A 1102 -12.08 -22.85 -11.95
N HIS A 1103 -12.74 -22.28 -10.94
CA HIS A 1103 -12.82 -20.81 -10.82
C HIS A 1103 -11.42 -20.22 -10.59
N TRP A 1104 -10.56 -20.84 -9.78
CA TRP A 1104 -9.12 -20.53 -9.72
C TRP A 1104 -8.36 -20.87 -11.04
N LYS A 1105 -8.91 -21.77 -11.87
CA LYS A 1105 -8.66 -21.91 -13.33
C LYS A 1105 -8.73 -20.58 -14.10
N LYS A 1106 -9.82 -19.82 -13.85
CA LYS A 1106 -10.43 -18.64 -14.55
C LYS A 1106 -11.81 -18.95 -15.16
N GLU A 1107 -12.51 -19.98 -14.69
CA GLU A 1107 -13.56 -20.63 -15.48
C GLU A 1107 -14.90 -20.81 -14.75
N ASP A 1108 -15.98 -20.52 -15.46
CA ASP A 1108 -17.36 -20.88 -15.12
C ASP A 1108 -17.54 -22.40 -15.29
N LEU A 1109 -17.40 -23.15 -14.19
CA LEU A 1109 -17.44 -24.62 -14.25
C LEU A 1109 -18.82 -25.17 -14.67
N ALA A 1110 -19.91 -24.41 -14.57
CA ALA A 1110 -21.20 -24.88 -15.08
C ALA A 1110 -21.15 -25.09 -16.60
N LYS A 1111 -20.58 -24.13 -17.35
CA LYS A 1111 -20.37 -24.27 -18.80
C LYS A 1111 -19.39 -25.41 -19.14
N LEU A 1112 -18.29 -25.52 -18.40
CA LEU A 1112 -17.29 -26.57 -18.66
C LEU A 1112 -17.84 -27.99 -18.41
N ILE A 1113 -18.69 -28.18 -17.39
CA ILE A 1113 -19.33 -29.47 -17.10
C ILE A 1113 -20.37 -29.84 -18.16
N GLU A 1114 -21.15 -28.88 -18.66
CA GLU A 1114 -22.08 -29.12 -19.79
C GLU A 1114 -21.32 -29.51 -21.07
N GLN A 1115 -20.22 -28.81 -21.38
CA GLN A 1115 -19.41 -29.07 -22.58
C GLN A 1115 -18.52 -30.32 -22.48
N ILE A 1116 -18.16 -30.75 -21.26
CA ILE A 1116 -17.26 -31.88 -21.01
C ILE A 1116 -17.84 -32.82 -19.93
N PRO A 1117 -18.79 -33.71 -20.28
CA PRO A 1117 -19.33 -34.70 -19.35
C PRO A 1117 -18.27 -35.63 -18.71
N ARG A 1118 -17.07 -35.73 -19.32
CA ARG A 1118 -15.92 -36.46 -18.75
C ARG A 1118 -15.33 -35.80 -17.49
N LEU A 1119 -15.44 -34.48 -17.27
CA LEU A 1119 -14.86 -33.78 -16.11
C LEU A 1119 -15.39 -34.27 -14.75
N ASN A 1120 -16.49 -35.02 -14.73
CA ASN A 1120 -16.96 -35.76 -13.56
C ASN A 1120 -15.89 -36.68 -12.92
N PHE A 1121 -14.77 -36.99 -13.58
CA PHE A 1121 -13.67 -37.70 -12.93
C PHE A 1121 -13.01 -36.89 -11.79
N LEU A 1122 -12.94 -35.56 -11.86
CA LEU A 1122 -12.29 -34.74 -10.83
C LEU A 1122 -13.05 -34.78 -9.48
N LYS A 1123 -14.38 -34.88 -9.52
CA LYS A 1123 -15.24 -35.07 -8.34
C LYS A 1123 -14.81 -36.27 -7.48
N ARG A 1124 -14.23 -37.31 -8.11
CA ARG A 1124 -13.75 -38.53 -7.45
C ARG A 1124 -12.29 -38.46 -6.98
N LYS A 1125 -11.65 -37.28 -6.92
CA LYS A 1125 -10.19 -37.15 -6.69
C LYS A 1125 -9.77 -36.37 -5.45
N PHE A 1126 -10.63 -35.53 -4.87
CA PHE A 1126 -10.36 -35.01 -3.52
C PHE A 1126 -10.57 -36.10 -2.48
N VAL A 1127 -9.50 -36.52 -1.81
CA VAL A 1127 -9.53 -37.54 -0.76
C VAL A 1127 -9.66 -36.88 0.60
N LYS A 1128 -10.79 -37.10 1.28
CA LYS A 1128 -11.04 -36.62 2.64
C LYS A 1128 -10.13 -37.39 3.62
N ILE A 1129 -9.07 -36.73 4.11
CA ILE A 1129 -8.05 -37.31 5.01
C ILE A 1129 -8.40 -37.14 6.49
N LEU A 1130 -9.25 -36.15 6.81
CA LEU A 1130 -9.88 -35.95 8.11
C LEU A 1130 -11.33 -35.50 7.85
N ASP A 1131 -12.30 -36.12 8.52
CA ASP A 1131 -13.72 -35.80 8.37
C ASP A 1131 -14.34 -35.45 9.73
N ASN A 1132 -15.02 -34.30 9.78
CA ASN A 1132 -15.88 -33.86 10.88
C ASN A 1132 -15.23 -33.92 12.28
N VAL A 1133 -13.91 -33.80 12.37
CA VAL A 1133 -13.15 -33.97 13.62
C VAL A 1133 -13.57 -32.87 14.61
N PRO A 1134 -14.10 -33.21 15.80
CA PRO A 1134 -14.55 -32.21 16.75
C PRO A 1134 -13.36 -31.47 17.34
N VAL A 1135 -13.48 -30.15 17.42
CA VAL A 1135 -12.50 -29.27 18.06
C VAL A 1135 -12.72 -29.30 19.57
N SER A 1136 -11.64 -29.19 20.33
CA SER A 1136 -11.68 -28.88 21.76
C SER A 1136 -10.63 -27.80 22.01
N PRO A 1137 -10.99 -26.63 22.58
CA PRO A 1137 -10.04 -25.58 22.88
C PRO A 1137 -9.06 -25.99 23.97
N SER A 1138 -7.96 -25.25 24.07
CA SER A 1138 -6.90 -25.47 25.06
C SER A 1138 -7.07 -24.52 26.24
N GLU A 1139 -7.27 -25.06 27.44
CA GLU A 1139 -7.39 -24.26 28.66
C GLU A 1139 -6.08 -23.51 29.01
N PRO A 1140 -6.14 -22.27 29.53
CA PRO A 1140 -7.36 -21.52 29.91
C PRO A 1140 -8.08 -20.88 28.72
N TYR A 1141 -9.42 -21.01 28.68
CA TYR A 1141 -10.25 -20.32 27.69
C TYR A 1141 -10.18 -18.78 27.83
N TYR A 1142 -10.22 -18.09 26.68
CA TYR A 1142 -9.97 -16.64 26.53
C TYR A 1142 -10.74 -15.74 27.51
N GLU A 1143 -11.99 -16.08 27.81
CA GLU A 1143 -12.84 -15.33 28.73
C GLU A 1143 -12.28 -15.20 30.14
N ALA A 1144 -11.48 -16.17 30.60
CA ALA A 1144 -10.90 -16.15 31.94
C ALA A 1144 -9.90 -14.99 32.13
N SER A 1145 -9.13 -14.62 31.10
CA SER A 1145 -8.29 -13.40 31.12
C SER A 1145 -9.09 -12.15 30.77
N ARG A 1146 -10.05 -12.23 29.83
CA ARG A 1146 -10.91 -11.07 29.46
C ARG A 1146 -11.65 -10.50 30.67
N ASN A 1147 -12.21 -11.37 31.52
CA ASN A 1147 -12.93 -11.00 32.75
C ASN A 1147 -12.03 -10.38 33.85
N GLN A 1148 -10.69 -10.45 33.70
CA GLN A 1148 -9.72 -9.82 34.61
C GLN A 1148 -9.20 -8.47 34.08
N SER A 1149 -9.65 -8.02 32.90
CA SER A 1149 -9.24 -6.78 32.23
C SER A 1149 -7.73 -6.65 31.96
N LEU A 1150 -7.02 -7.76 31.81
CA LEU A 1150 -5.56 -7.80 31.65
C LEU A 1150 -5.13 -7.45 30.21
N ILE A 1151 -4.23 -6.46 30.08
CA ILE A 1151 -3.55 -6.14 28.83
C ILE A 1151 -2.32 -7.03 28.72
N GLU A 1152 -2.46 -8.15 28.02
CA GLU A 1152 -1.44 -9.16 27.78
C GLU A 1152 -1.65 -9.84 26.41
N ILE A 1153 -0.59 -10.44 25.87
CA ILE A 1153 -0.68 -11.30 24.67
C ILE A 1153 -1.02 -12.70 25.16
N LEU A 1154 -2.14 -13.24 24.67
CA LEU A 1154 -2.67 -14.53 25.08
C LEU A 1154 -2.21 -15.67 24.14
N PRO A 1155 -2.07 -16.91 24.64
CA PRO A 1155 -1.78 -18.05 23.80
C PRO A 1155 -2.96 -18.40 22.90
N SER A 1156 -2.70 -18.62 21.61
CA SER A 1156 -3.72 -19.05 20.64
C SER A 1156 -4.28 -20.44 20.99
N ASN A 1157 -5.58 -20.63 20.80
CA ASN A 1157 -6.25 -21.91 21.01
C ASN A 1157 -5.71 -22.95 20.03
N ARG A 1158 -5.43 -24.18 20.48
CA ARG A 1158 -4.72 -25.17 19.64
C ARG A 1158 -5.50 -26.47 19.43
N THR A 1159 -5.73 -26.84 18.18
CA THR A 1159 -6.11 -28.20 17.78
C THR A 1159 -4.94 -28.89 17.10
N THR A 1160 -4.69 -30.17 17.42
CA THR A 1160 -3.65 -31.01 16.77
C THR A 1160 -4.24 -32.30 16.25
N PHE A 1161 -3.78 -32.75 15.09
CA PHE A 1161 -4.23 -33.98 14.45
C PHE A 1161 -3.07 -34.80 13.87
N THR A 1162 -3.29 -36.09 13.71
CA THR A 1162 -2.39 -37.06 13.07
C THR A 1162 -3.17 -37.86 12.05
N ILE A 1163 -2.60 -38.10 10.88
CA ILE A 1163 -3.29 -38.74 9.76
C ILE A 1163 -2.94 -40.22 9.72
N ASP A 1164 -3.95 -41.07 9.75
CA ASP A 1164 -3.84 -42.52 9.72
C ASP A 1164 -4.38 -43.04 8.39
N TYR A 1165 -3.56 -42.88 7.34
CA TYR A 1165 -3.92 -43.22 5.96
C TYR A 1165 -4.36 -44.70 5.79
N ASP A 1166 -3.94 -45.60 6.69
CA ASP A 1166 -4.25 -47.03 6.60
C ASP A 1166 -5.71 -47.34 7.01
N LYS A 1167 -6.37 -46.41 7.72
CA LYS A 1167 -7.80 -46.45 8.08
C LYS A 1167 -8.72 -45.87 7.00
N LEU A 1168 -8.20 -45.08 6.06
CA LEU A 1168 -8.99 -44.51 4.96
C LEU A 1168 -9.41 -45.62 3.98
N GLN A 1169 -10.66 -45.59 3.52
CA GLN A 1169 -11.19 -46.60 2.58
C GLN A 1169 -10.96 -46.15 1.13
N VAL A 1170 -9.68 -46.02 0.75
CA VAL A 1170 -9.26 -45.41 -0.51
C VAL A 1170 -8.22 -46.28 -1.23
N GLY A 1171 -8.60 -46.76 -2.42
CA GLY A 1171 -7.69 -47.39 -3.38
C GLY A 1171 -7.07 -48.74 -2.97
N ASP A 1172 -6.09 -49.18 -3.76
CA ASP A 1172 -5.23 -50.33 -3.41
C ASP A 1172 -4.27 -49.94 -2.29
N LYS A 1173 -4.29 -50.69 -1.19
CA LYS A 1173 -3.39 -50.49 -0.03
C LYS A 1173 -1.91 -50.73 -0.35
N GLY A 1174 -1.59 -51.30 -1.51
CA GLY A 1174 -0.22 -51.40 -2.03
C GLY A 1174 0.32 -50.10 -2.65
N ASN A 1175 -0.54 -49.14 -3.00
CA ASN A 1175 -0.14 -47.87 -3.62
C ASN A 1175 -0.23 -46.72 -2.61
N THR A 1176 0.87 -46.01 -2.41
CA THR A 1176 0.97 -44.85 -1.50
C THR A 1176 1.25 -43.53 -2.22
N ASP A 1177 1.49 -43.49 -3.53
CA ASP A 1177 1.83 -42.25 -4.25
C ASP A 1177 0.72 -41.19 -4.14
N TRP A 1178 -0.54 -41.60 -3.97
CA TRP A 1178 -1.68 -40.71 -3.79
C TRP A 1178 -1.64 -39.89 -2.49
N ARG A 1179 -0.76 -40.22 -1.54
CA ARG A 1179 -0.56 -39.48 -0.28
C ARG A 1179 0.25 -38.20 -0.49
N LYS A 1180 1.07 -38.13 -1.55
CA LYS A 1180 1.75 -36.90 -1.99
C LYS A 1180 0.70 -35.86 -2.36
N THR A 1181 0.79 -34.65 -1.81
CA THR A 1181 -0.30 -33.67 -1.87
C THR A 1181 0.03 -32.45 -2.73
N ARG A 1182 -0.84 -32.15 -3.71
CA ARG A 1182 -0.74 -30.97 -4.61
C ARG A 1182 -1.60 -29.80 -4.15
N TYR A 1183 -2.82 -30.08 -3.68
CA TYR A 1183 -3.76 -29.12 -3.10
C TYR A 1183 -4.38 -29.66 -1.81
N ILE A 1184 -4.78 -28.76 -0.91
CA ILE A 1184 -5.53 -29.10 0.30
C ILE A 1184 -6.79 -28.22 0.38
N VAL A 1185 -7.95 -28.81 0.63
CA VAL A 1185 -9.12 -28.07 1.14
C VAL A 1185 -9.18 -28.24 2.65
N VAL A 1186 -9.09 -27.13 3.38
CA VAL A 1186 -9.35 -27.08 4.83
C VAL A 1186 -10.74 -26.51 5.03
N ALA A 1187 -11.63 -27.30 5.61
CA ALA A 1187 -13.01 -26.92 5.88
C ALA A 1187 -13.26 -26.78 7.39
N VAL A 1188 -13.93 -25.71 7.78
CA VAL A 1188 -14.30 -25.41 9.18
C VAL A 1188 -15.79 -25.15 9.29
N GLN A 1189 -16.41 -25.63 10.37
CA GLN A 1189 -17.86 -25.52 10.56
C GLN A 1189 -18.22 -25.06 11.98
N GLY A 1190 -19.14 -24.11 12.06
CA GLY A 1190 -19.63 -23.54 13.31
C GLY A 1190 -18.54 -22.86 14.15
N VAL A 1191 -18.89 -22.63 15.41
CA VAL A 1191 -17.99 -22.24 16.50
C VAL A 1191 -18.16 -23.24 17.64
N TYR A 1192 -17.14 -23.37 18.49
CA TYR A 1192 -17.16 -24.30 19.63
C TYR A 1192 -18.24 -23.96 20.67
N ASP A 1193 -18.49 -22.67 20.89
CA ASP A 1193 -19.44 -22.19 21.87
C ASP A 1193 -20.86 -22.05 21.28
N ASP A 1194 -21.78 -22.91 21.71
CA ASP A 1194 -23.18 -22.90 21.29
C ASP A 1194 -23.99 -21.72 21.85
N TYR A 1195 -23.40 -20.87 22.71
CA TYR A 1195 -23.99 -19.63 23.23
C TYR A 1195 -23.43 -18.35 22.61
N ASP A 1196 -22.55 -18.46 21.62
CA ASP A 1196 -21.98 -17.33 20.89
C ASP A 1196 -23.03 -16.71 19.94
N ASP A 1197 -23.51 -15.50 20.27
CA ASP A 1197 -24.54 -14.78 19.51
C ASP A 1197 -24.01 -14.14 18.20
N ASP A 1198 -22.70 -13.94 18.01
CA ASP A 1198 -22.15 -13.29 16.80
C ASP A 1198 -22.25 -14.25 15.60
N ASN A 1199 -22.78 -13.78 14.46
CA ASN A 1199 -23.05 -14.63 13.30
C ASN A 1199 -21.81 -15.15 12.54
N LYS A 1200 -20.64 -14.50 12.64
CA LYS A 1200 -19.41 -14.89 11.93
C LYS A 1200 -18.90 -16.26 12.38
N GLY A 1201 -18.15 -16.97 11.53
CA GLY A 1201 -17.63 -18.30 11.84
C GLY A 1201 -16.27 -18.29 12.55
N ALA A 1202 -15.55 -19.41 12.47
CA ALA A 1202 -14.34 -19.65 13.26
C ALA A 1202 -13.12 -18.81 12.82
N THR A 1203 -12.43 -18.18 13.78
CA THR A 1203 -11.22 -17.40 13.54
C THR A 1203 -9.99 -18.32 13.42
N ILE A 1204 -9.39 -18.41 12.23
CA ILE A 1204 -8.14 -19.15 11.99
C ILE A 1204 -6.97 -18.17 12.06
N LYS A 1205 -5.98 -18.46 12.90
CA LYS A 1205 -4.71 -17.72 12.98
C LYS A 1205 -3.62 -18.37 12.14
N GLU A 1206 -3.44 -19.68 12.25
CA GLU A 1206 -2.42 -20.40 11.49
C GLU A 1206 -2.88 -21.84 11.17
N ILE A 1207 -2.61 -22.30 9.95
CA ILE A 1207 -2.72 -23.70 9.55
C ILE A 1207 -1.31 -24.27 9.38
N VAL A 1208 -0.97 -25.29 10.18
CA VAL A 1208 0.34 -25.93 10.21
C VAL A 1208 0.23 -27.39 9.80
N LEU A 1209 0.95 -27.76 8.75
CA LEU A 1209 0.89 -29.08 8.14
C LEU A 1209 2.32 -29.61 7.95
N ASN A 1210 2.58 -30.85 8.35
CA ASN A 1210 3.96 -31.38 8.46
C ASN A 1210 4.11 -32.78 7.85
N ASP A 1211 5.32 -33.02 7.36
CA ASP A 1211 5.87 -34.37 7.10
C ASP A 1211 6.29 -35.08 8.39
#